data_AF-A0AAD6Q608-F1
#
_entry.id   AF-A0AAD6Q608-F1
#
_cell.length_a   1.000
_cell.length_b   1.000
_cell.length_c   1.000
_cell.angle_alpha   90.00
_cell.angle_beta   90.00
_cell.angle_gamma   90.00
#
_symmetry.space_group_name_H-M   'P 1'
#
loop_
_entity.id
_entity.type
_entity.pdbx_description
1 polymer ?
#
loop_
_entity_poly.entity_id
_entity_poly.type
_entity_poly.pdbx_seq_one_letter_code
_entity_poly.pdbx_strand_id
1 'polypeptide(L)'
;MKTILSSETMDIPDGVKIKINARIIEVEGPRGKLTRNFKHLNLDFQLIKDEEGKRKLKIDAWFGSRKTSAAIRTALSHVENLITGVTKGYRYKMRFVYAHFPINASITNSNTAIEIRNFLGEKKVRKVDMLEGVSIVRSEKVKDELVLDGNDIELVSRSAALINQKCHVKNKDIRKFLDGIYVSEKGTVFEEEFTSLLVVFTSFIYMLPFERSSLSIMACIMKLYKALKGAAISHQVLLAMTFIQFGFAGMTLISKAALNAGMNPLVFNAYRQMIATLVLALLVLLMERKKSGSLSFSLFCKIFVAALLGPTLSLDLYYVALHLTSATFAAAILNSIPVVTFFLAIIMGLEAVGWRSFYGGLKILGIVITVGGAMLLSFYRRPSTRHPNSPSPGSNDGTFFVNKLEGRTRLILGPVLMFLSAIAWSTWLVVQSKLLELYPARLHLSTLQCLIGSVQSTIIAAALERELNSWKIRWDIQLASLAYCGVFVTGAAYGLQIWCIEKKGPFYVSMFSPLALVLTAIFSAILWAERLNWQSILGGILIVGGLYGVLWGRSKAEKQEIHNGKIDELFSLPLPWKQFITMQACAPYAAMLLVQLAYGGSNILMKIALEKGLNQIVFVVYRHVIAVILLGPFAYVIERKQRPSLSLSVIIKIFVLSSLGTTIHLNVYYAGLAYTSPTVASALSNVIPSLTFIMAVLLGMEKVKTESPGGWAKMLGTAICISGSLVFTFWKGGYLFKSFENRALINIYSTKGSAGEYRHAKENWIKGSALILTSHVAWSAWLILQAVVYKVYPARLSLNTLICFFASIQSSFLALFFARTPAIWKLDWNVQLLTIIYCGVVISALGYYLQTWCISHKGPVFVAMFSPLLVVIVGLFSAFAFAERLHLGSLIGTGLIVVGLYCVLWGKRQDNSAAQKPNEGRGLADGEALEISINDYPLTDPDTSGRK
;
A
#
# COMPACT_ATOMS: atom_id res chain seq x y z
N MET A 1 -34.68 13.98 37.85
CA MET A 1 -34.42 12.73 38.60
C MET A 1 -32.97 12.77 39.08
N LYS A 2 -32.72 12.70 40.39
CA LYS A 2 -31.35 12.60 40.94
C LYS A 2 -30.98 11.11 41.02
N THR A 3 -29.81 10.75 40.53
CA THR A 3 -29.33 9.36 40.59
C THR A 3 -28.83 9.11 42.02
N ILE A 4 -29.31 8.02 42.64
CA ILE A 4 -29.00 7.71 44.05
C ILE A 4 -27.49 7.50 44.25
N LEU A 5 -26.87 6.75 43.34
CA LEU A 5 -25.43 6.51 43.32
C LEU A 5 -24.95 6.45 41.87
N SER A 6 -23.90 7.20 41.57
CA SER A 6 -23.14 7.07 40.33
C SER A 6 -21.69 6.75 40.70
N SER A 7 -21.15 5.65 40.16
CA SER A 7 -19.78 5.21 40.45
C SER A 7 -18.99 4.95 39.16
N GLU A 8 -17.73 5.33 39.12
CA GLU A 8 -16.77 4.84 38.11
C GLU A 8 -15.48 4.37 38.78
N THR A 9 -14.79 3.42 38.16
CA THR A 9 -13.55 2.81 38.66
C THR A 9 -12.42 2.94 37.66
N MET A 10 -11.19 3.10 38.13
CA MET A 10 -9.98 3.17 37.32
C MET A 10 -8.90 2.24 37.85
N ASP A 11 -8.21 1.54 36.95
CA ASP A 11 -7.11 0.65 37.28
C ASP A 11 -5.82 1.42 37.60
N ILE A 12 -5.11 1.00 38.65
CA ILE A 12 -3.82 1.60 39.03
C ILE A 12 -2.69 0.73 38.45
N PRO A 13 -1.80 1.29 37.62
CA PRO A 13 -0.71 0.54 37.01
C PRO A 13 0.36 0.13 38.04
N ASP A 14 1.05 -0.97 37.76
CA ASP A 14 2.13 -1.49 38.62
C ASP A 14 3.28 -0.47 38.75
N GLY A 15 3.76 -0.26 39.97
CA GLY A 15 4.82 0.71 40.27
C GLY A 15 4.34 2.12 40.68
N VAL A 16 3.03 2.36 40.71
CA VAL A 16 2.43 3.62 41.18
C VAL A 16 1.73 3.41 42.52
N LYS A 17 2.01 4.28 43.50
CA LYS A 17 1.35 4.30 44.82
C LYS A 17 0.42 5.50 44.90
N ILE A 18 -0.84 5.26 45.29
CA ILE A 18 -1.83 6.31 45.52
C ILE A 18 -2.20 6.34 47.00
N LYS A 19 -2.14 7.52 47.62
CA LYS A 19 -2.63 7.81 48.97
C LYS A 19 -3.82 8.75 48.89
N ILE A 20 -4.88 8.46 49.63
CA ILE A 20 -6.11 9.27 49.68
C ILE A 20 -6.30 9.72 51.12
N ASN A 21 -6.22 11.03 51.35
CA ASN A 21 -6.52 11.65 52.65
C ASN A 21 -7.75 12.54 52.48
N ALA A 22 -8.91 12.04 52.90
CA ALA A 22 -10.22 12.62 52.62
C ALA A 22 -10.48 12.80 51.12
N ARG A 23 -10.29 14.00 50.58
CA ARG A 23 -10.44 14.34 49.14
C ARG A 23 -9.15 14.91 48.54
N ILE A 24 -8.01 14.67 49.17
CA ILE A 24 -6.69 15.01 48.64
C ILE A 24 -6.04 13.72 48.19
N ILE A 25 -5.66 13.67 46.91
CA ILE A 25 -5.03 12.50 46.29
C ILE A 25 -3.57 12.81 46.05
N GLU A 26 -2.73 11.89 46.50
CA GLU A 26 -1.29 11.94 46.33
C GLU A 26 -0.84 10.70 45.54
N VAL A 27 -0.14 10.94 44.44
CA VAL A 27 0.32 9.89 43.51
C VAL A 27 1.84 9.92 43.47
N GLU A 28 2.46 8.77 43.73
CA GLU A 28 3.91 8.58 43.75
C GLU A 28 4.30 7.54 42.71
N GLY A 29 5.30 7.87 41.90
CA GLY A 29 5.82 7.02 40.83
C GLY A 29 7.30 7.27 40.55
N PRO A 30 7.86 6.66 39.49
CA PRO A 30 9.30 6.66 39.23
C PRO A 30 9.88 8.06 38.95
N ARG A 31 9.08 9.02 38.46
CA ARG A 31 9.54 10.40 38.19
C ARG A 31 9.31 11.37 39.34
N GLY A 32 8.69 10.94 40.45
CA GLY A 32 8.43 11.77 41.62
C GLY A 32 7.01 11.65 42.16
N LYS A 33 6.61 12.68 42.93
CA LYS A 33 5.35 12.72 43.68
C LYS A 33 4.51 13.93 43.24
N LEU A 34 3.23 13.72 42.98
CA LEU A 34 2.28 14.79 42.65
C LEU A 34 1.07 14.74 43.60
N THR A 35 0.55 15.91 43.98
CA THR A 35 -0.60 16.03 44.88
C THR A 35 -1.70 16.86 44.24
N ARG A 36 -2.96 16.49 44.48
CA ARG A 36 -4.13 17.23 43.98
C ARG A 36 -5.26 17.28 44.98
N ASN A 37 -5.87 18.46 45.10
CA ASN A 37 -6.97 18.72 46.02
C ASN A 37 -8.34 18.71 45.32
N PHE A 38 -9.20 17.76 45.69
CA PHE A 38 -10.57 17.62 45.19
C PHE A 38 -11.65 18.01 46.22
N LYS A 39 -11.32 18.74 47.31
CA LYS A 39 -12.30 19.16 48.33
C LYS A 39 -13.47 19.98 47.78
N HIS A 40 -13.27 20.69 46.68
CA HIS A 40 -14.30 21.47 45.99
C HIS A 40 -15.35 20.60 45.29
N LEU A 41 -15.09 19.30 45.08
CA LEU A 41 -16.03 18.35 44.52
C LEU A 41 -16.68 17.54 45.65
N ASN A 42 -18.00 17.35 45.56
CA ASN A 42 -18.72 16.46 46.47
C ASN A 42 -18.68 15.02 45.94
N LEU A 43 -17.51 14.40 46.02
CA LEU A 43 -17.21 13.04 45.55
C LEU A 43 -16.50 12.26 46.67
N ASP A 44 -16.76 10.96 46.74
CA ASP A 44 -16.08 10.06 47.65
C ASP A 44 -15.09 9.17 46.88
N PHE A 45 -13.88 9.06 47.42
CA PHE A 45 -12.78 8.33 46.78
C PHE A 45 -12.39 7.13 47.63
N GLN A 46 -12.35 5.94 47.03
CA GLN A 46 -12.04 4.69 47.73
C GLN A 46 -11.02 3.87 46.94
N LEU A 47 -10.08 3.25 47.65
CA LEU A 47 -9.18 2.24 47.08
C LEU A 47 -9.79 0.87 47.31
N ILE A 48 -10.12 0.18 46.23
CA ILE A 48 -10.75 -1.15 46.25
C ILE A 48 -9.79 -2.15 45.60
N LYS A 49 -9.85 -3.40 46.05
CA LYS A 49 -9.19 -4.52 45.37
C LYS A 49 -10.25 -5.32 44.62
N ASP A 50 -9.97 -5.61 43.35
CA ASP A 50 -10.82 -6.47 42.53
C ASP A 50 -10.70 -7.95 42.98
N GLU A 51 -11.60 -8.81 42.50
CA GLU A 51 -11.57 -10.27 42.75
C GLU A 51 -10.24 -10.92 42.29
N GLU A 52 -9.53 -10.30 41.33
CA GLU A 52 -8.20 -10.70 40.84
C GLU A 52 -7.02 -10.09 41.65
N GLY A 53 -7.28 -9.38 42.75
CA GLY A 53 -6.25 -8.78 43.61
C GLY A 53 -5.62 -7.47 43.09
N LYS A 54 -6.08 -6.95 41.94
CA LYS A 54 -5.62 -5.68 41.37
C LYS A 54 -6.20 -4.48 42.12
N ARG A 55 -5.38 -3.46 42.34
CA ARG A 55 -5.77 -2.22 43.04
C ARG A 55 -6.49 -1.26 42.08
N LYS A 56 -7.72 -0.87 42.41
CA LYS A 56 -8.55 0.08 41.66
C LYS A 56 -8.89 1.29 42.51
N LEU A 57 -9.00 2.45 41.87
CA LEU A 57 -9.58 3.65 42.46
C LEU A 57 -11.06 3.72 42.07
N LYS A 58 -11.96 3.73 43.04
CA LYS A 58 -13.40 3.95 42.86
C LYS A 58 -13.75 5.37 43.27
N ILE A 59 -14.55 6.06 42.46
CA ILE A 59 -15.10 7.38 42.75
C ILE A 59 -16.62 7.30 42.72
N ASP A 60 -17.24 7.72 43.82
CA ASP A 60 -18.68 7.67 44.03
C ASP A 60 -19.27 9.08 44.18
N ALA A 61 -20.43 9.31 43.57
CA ALA A 61 -21.27 10.48 43.80
C ALA A 61 -22.65 10.04 44.31
N TRP A 62 -22.98 10.42 45.54
CA TRP A 62 -24.27 10.17 46.16
C TRP A 62 -25.28 11.26 45.83
N PHE A 63 -26.52 10.87 45.52
CA PHE A 63 -27.64 11.77 45.20
C PHE A 63 -27.28 12.83 44.14
N GLY A 64 -26.45 12.43 43.17
CA GLY A 64 -25.85 13.32 42.19
C GLY A 64 -26.87 13.87 41.18
N SER A 65 -26.78 15.17 40.92
CA SER A 65 -27.36 15.74 39.70
C SER A 65 -26.54 15.30 38.47
N ARG A 66 -27.06 15.46 37.26
CA ARG A 66 -26.31 15.16 36.02
C ARG A 66 -24.95 15.86 35.96
N LYS A 67 -24.84 17.08 36.52
CA LYS A 67 -23.58 17.82 36.64
C LYS A 67 -22.62 17.17 37.64
N THR A 68 -23.14 16.73 38.79
CA THR A 68 -22.34 16.07 39.83
C THR A 68 -21.82 14.71 39.35
N SER A 69 -22.63 13.93 38.64
CA SER A 69 -22.17 12.66 38.05
C SER A 69 -21.13 12.86 36.95
N ALA A 70 -21.20 13.95 36.18
CA ALA A 70 -20.16 14.28 35.20
C ALA A 70 -18.82 14.64 35.86
N ALA A 71 -18.84 15.20 37.07
CA ALA A 71 -17.61 15.53 37.81
C ALA A 71 -16.79 14.29 38.20
N ILE A 72 -17.40 13.10 38.26
CA ILE A 72 -16.69 11.83 38.47
C ILE A 72 -15.64 11.63 37.37
N ARG A 73 -16.04 11.80 36.10
CA ARG A 73 -15.14 11.65 34.94
C ARG A 73 -14.05 12.70 34.95
N THR A 74 -14.38 13.93 35.31
CA THR A 74 -13.39 15.01 35.46
C THR A 74 -12.35 14.66 36.51
N ALA A 75 -12.78 14.19 37.69
CA ALA A 75 -11.87 13.75 38.74
C ALA A 75 -11.00 12.56 38.29
N LEU A 76 -11.58 11.55 37.63
CA LEU A 76 -10.83 10.43 37.07
C LEU A 76 -9.75 10.88 36.07
N SER A 77 -10.09 11.74 35.11
CA SER A 77 -9.11 12.26 34.14
C SER A 77 -7.98 13.04 34.81
N HIS A 78 -8.27 13.81 35.87
CA HIS A 78 -7.21 14.48 36.63
C HIS A 78 -6.28 13.47 37.32
N VAL A 79 -6.82 12.40 37.93
CA VAL A 79 -5.97 11.36 38.55
C VAL A 79 -5.17 10.59 37.50
N GLU A 80 -5.76 10.24 36.36
CA GLU A 80 -5.07 9.59 35.23
C GLU A 80 -3.91 10.46 34.71
N ASN A 81 -4.11 11.78 34.67
CA ASN A 81 -3.05 12.70 34.32
C ASN A 81 -1.91 12.73 35.35
N LEU A 82 -2.22 12.66 36.65
CA LEU A 82 -1.19 12.55 37.70
C LEU A 82 -0.38 11.26 37.53
N ILE A 83 -1.05 10.13 37.27
CA ILE A 83 -0.41 8.82 37.04
C ILE A 83 0.49 8.88 35.80
N THR A 84 -0.01 9.43 34.68
CA THR A 84 0.76 9.59 33.44
C THR A 84 1.94 10.53 33.64
N GLY A 85 1.77 11.58 34.45
CA GLY A 85 2.82 12.52 34.82
C GLY A 85 3.98 11.89 35.58
N VAL A 86 3.70 11.11 36.64
CA VAL A 86 4.74 10.45 37.44
C VAL A 86 5.37 9.23 36.75
N THR A 87 4.72 8.66 35.74
CA THR A 87 5.26 7.51 34.99
C THR A 87 6.02 7.94 33.74
N LYS A 88 5.39 8.77 32.89
CA LYS A 88 5.91 9.12 31.56
C LYS A 88 6.37 10.57 31.44
N GLY A 89 5.81 11.49 32.21
CA GLY A 89 6.02 12.94 32.09
C GLY A 89 5.39 13.53 30.83
N TYR A 90 5.18 14.85 30.81
CA TYR A 90 4.56 15.60 29.71
C TYR A 90 5.59 16.46 28.98
N ARG A 91 5.44 16.54 27.66
CA ARG A 91 6.28 17.33 26.75
C ARG A 91 5.43 18.16 25.79
N TYR A 92 5.59 19.48 25.82
CA TYR A 92 4.93 20.40 24.89
C TYR A 92 5.99 21.02 23.98
N LYS A 93 5.81 20.92 22.67
CA LYS A 93 6.68 21.61 21.71
C LYS A 93 5.97 22.87 21.23
N MET A 94 6.70 23.98 21.23
CA MET A 94 6.24 25.26 20.72
C MET A 94 7.14 25.71 19.58
N ARG A 95 6.57 26.33 18.55
CA ARG A 95 7.31 26.88 17.41
C ARG A 95 7.14 28.38 17.30
N PHE A 96 8.22 29.04 16.91
CA PHE A 96 8.16 30.45 16.53
C PHE A 96 7.62 30.56 15.10
N VAL A 97 6.65 31.43 14.90
CA VAL A 97 6.08 31.75 13.59
C VAL A 97 6.22 33.24 13.40
N TYR A 98 6.84 33.66 12.31
CA TYR A 98 7.05 35.07 11.98
C TYR A 98 7.10 35.28 10.46
N ALA A 99 6.60 36.42 9.97
CA ALA A 99 6.59 36.75 8.55
C ALA A 99 7.69 37.75 8.14
N HIS A 100 7.98 38.75 8.98
CA HIS A 100 8.87 39.86 8.60
C HIS A 100 10.16 39.92 9.43
N PHE A 101 10.06 39.82 10.77
CA PHE A 101 11.22 39.92 11.66
C PHE A 101 11.42 38.62 12.45
N PRO A 102 12.63 38.01 12.44
CA PRO A 102 12.89 36.78 13.18
C PRO A 102 12.81 37.01 14.70
N ILE A 103 12.03 36.18 15.37
CA ILE A 103 11.87 36.21 16.83
C ILE A 103 13.05 35.48 17.46
N ASN A 104 13.74 36.13 18.40
CA ASN A 104 14.85 35.53 19.15
C ASN A 104 14.37 35.14 20.55
N ALA A 105 14.72 33.94 20.99
CA ALA A 105 14.44 33.49 22.35
C ALA A 105 15.71 32.97 23.03
N SER A 106 16.06 33.56 24.17
CA SER A 106 17.15 33.12 25.03
C SER A 106 16.58 32.53 26.31
N ILE A 107 17.08 31.35 26.68
CA ILE A 107 16.71 30.67 27.92
C ILE A 107 17.66 31.19 29.01
N THR A 108 17.11 31.73 30.09
CA THR A 108 17.85 32.34 31.20
C THR A 108 17.50 31.59 32.50
N ASN A 109 18.34 31.70 33.54
CA ASN A 109 18.11 31.07 34.85
C ASN A 109 17.96 29.53 34.78
N SER A 110 19.00 28.81 34.35
CA SER A 110 19.06 27.34 34.44
C SER A 110 17.80 26.61 33.92
N ASN A 111 17.29 26.98 32.74
CA ASN A 111 16.09 26.42 32.08
C ASN A 111 14.74 26.72 32.74
N THR A 112 14.65 27.75 33.59
CA THR A 112 13.41 28.14 34.29
C THR A 112 12.82 29.48 33.83
N ALA A 113 13.51 30.25 32.98
CA ALA A 113 12.96 31.48 32.40
C ALA A 113 13.30 31.60 30.91
N ILE A 114 12.45 32.30 30.16
CA ILE A 114 12.66 32.61 28.75
C ILE A 114 12.50 34.10 28.48
N GLU A 115 13.48 34.66 27.79
CA GLU A 115 13.46 36.02 27.28
C GLU A 115 13.21 36.02 25.78
N ILE A 116 12.12 36.64 25.37
CA ILE A 116 11.72 36.78 23.97
C ILE A 116 12.08 38.19 23.52
N ARG A 117 12.90 38.28 22.47
CA ARG A 117 13.45 39.51 21.90
C ARG A 117 13.03 39.63 20.44
N ASN A 118 13.02 40.87 19.93
CA ASN A 118 12.70 41.18 18.52
C ASN A 118 11.30 40.74 18.07
N PHE A 119 10.35 40.62 19.01
CA PHE A 119 8.97 40.30 18.69
C PHE A 119 8.33 41.49 17.94
N LEU A 120 7.86 41.28 16.71
CA LEU A 120 7.38 42.33 15.80
C LEU A 120 8.40 43.47 15.52
N GLY A 121 9.69 43.24 15.72
CA GLY A 121 10.72 44.28 15.59
C GLY A 121 10.79 45.25 16.79
N GLU A 122 10.06 44.98 17.88
CA GLU A 122 10.14 45.79 19.11
C GLU A 122 11.50 45.61 19.80
N LYS A 123 12.08 46.72 20.32
CA LYS A 123 13.27 46.68 21.21
C LYS A 123 12.95 46.15 22.62
N LYS A 124 11.68 45.94 22.95
CA LYS A 124 11.23 45.51 24.28
C LYS A 124 11.44 44.02 24.48
N VAL A 125 12.18 43.65 25.52
CA VAL A 125 12.38 42.24 25.91
C VAL A 125 11.19 41.77 26.74
N ARG A 126 10.59 40.64 26.36
CA ARG A 126 9.48 40.00 27.09
C ARG A 126 10.01 38.81 27.87
N LYS A 127 10.04 38.91 29.19
CA LYS A 127 10.45 37.82 30.09
C LYS A 127 9.24 37.01 30.56
N VAL A 128 9.38 35.69 30.54
CA VAL A 128 8.39 34.73 31.06
C VAL A 128 9.11 33.72 31.95
N ASP A 129 8.72 33.69 33.22
CA ASP A 129 9.21 32.70 34.18
C ASP A 129 8.32 31.45 34.12
N MET A 130 8.94 30.26 34.11
CA MET A 130 8.23 28.97 34.10
C MET A 130 7.73 28.64 35.50
N LEU A 131 6.65 27.87 35.57
CA LEU A 131 6.12 27.38 36.84
C LEU A 131 7.01 26.28 37.42
N GLU A 132 6.96 26.10 38.75
CA GLU A 132 7.80 25.14 39.47
C GLU A 132 7.67 23.71 38.90
N GLY A 133 8.81 23.06 38.62
CA GLY A 133 8.84 21.71 38.06
C GLY A 133 8.68 21.61 36.53
N VAL A 134 8.66 22.73 35.81
CA VAL A 134 8.69 22.79 34.34
C VAL A 134 10.05 23.30 33.86
N SER A 135 10.71 22.54 32.98
CA SER A 135 11.95 22.95 32.32
C SER A 135 11.70 23.33 30.87
N ILE A 136 12.43 24.32 30.36
CA ILE A 136 12.38 24.73 28.96
C ILE A 136 13.75 24.51 28.30
N VAL A 137 13.74 23.87 27.13
CA VAL A 137 14.95 23.57 26.34
C VAL A 137 14.69 23.94 24.89
N ARG A 138 15.71 24.45 24.19
CA ARG A 138 15.62 24.67 22.75
C ARG A 138 15.90 23.36 22.02
N SER A 139 15.06 23.01 21.04
CA SER A 139 15.20 21.77 20.28
C SER A 139 16.48 21.80 19.43
N GLU A 140 17.37 20.82 19.60
CA GLU A 140 18.58 20.70 18.77
C GLU A 140 18.28 20.24 17.34
N LYS A 141 17.16 19.54 17.15
CA LYS A 141 16.79 18.89 15.87
C LYS A 141 16.05 19.82 14.92
N VAL A 142 15.36 20.82 15.48
CA VAL A 142 14.44 21.69 14.73
C VAL A 142 14.75 23.12 15.12
N LYS A 143 15.19 23.91 14.13
CA LYS A 143 15.37 25.35 14.30
C LYS A 143 14.03 25.97 14.69
N ASP A 144 14.08 26.92 15.61
CA ASP A 144 12.91 27.71 16.02
C ASP A 144 11.81 26.85 16.69
N GLU A 145 12.24 25.94 17.57
CA GLU A 145 11.37 25.14 18.41
C GLU A 145 11.84 25.13 19.88
N LEU A 146 10.88 25.32 20.79
CA LEU A 146 11.03 25.20 22.24
C LEU A 146 10.35 23.93 22.72
N VAL A 147 10.95 23.26 23.68
CA VAL A 147 10.44 22.05 24.32
C VAL A 147 10.25 22.36 25.79
N LEU A 148 9.01 22.26 26.28
CA LEU A 148 8.66 22.36 27.69
C LEU A 148 8.41 20.96 28.23
N ASP A 149 9.18 20.55 29.23
CA ASP A 149 9.07 19.27 29.91
C ASP A 149 8.63 19.48 31.36
N GLY A 150 7.75 18.61 31.86
CA GLY A 150 7.36 18.63 33.26
C GLY A 150 6.51 17.42 33.64
N ASN A 151 6.37 17.17 34.94
CA ASN A 151 5.58 16.04 35.43
C ASN A 151 4.08 16.38 35.56
N ASP A 152 3.71 17.64 35.75
CA ASP A 152 2.31 18.10 35.86
C ASP A 152 1.84 18.77 34.55
N ILE A 153 0.82 18.20 33.91
CA ILE A 153 0.23 18.73 32.67
C ILE A 153 -0.32 20.15 32.83
N GLU A 154 -0.84 20.51 34.01
CA GLU A 154 -1.40 21.85 34.24
C GLU A 154 -0.31 22.90 34.33
N LEU A 155 0.81 22.59 34.99
CA LEU A 155 1.95 23.49 35.07
C LEU A 155 2.64 23.65 33.70
N VAL A 156 2.82 22.55 32.96
CA VAL A 156 3.40 22.58 31.60
C VAL A 156 2.50 23.37 30.64
N SER A 157 1.20 23.10 30.66
CA SER A 157 0.25 23.80 29.77
C SER A 157 0.06 25.27 30.13
N ARG A 158 0.04 25.64 31.42
CA ARG A 158 0.00 27.05 31.85
C ARG A 158 1.28 27.78 31.51
N SER A 159 2.44 27.15 31.65
CA SER A 159 3.73 27.74 31.24
C SER A 159 3.76 28.01 29.73
N ALA A 160 3.29 27.06 28.90
CA ALA A 160 3.14 27.27 27.46
C ALA A 160 2.10 28.38 27.13
N ALA A 161 1.00 28.46 27.89
CA ALA A 161 0.00 29.50 27.73
C ALA A 161 0.54 30.89 28.10
N LEU A 162 1.36 31.02 29.14
CA LEU A 162 2.00 32.29 29.53
C LEU A 162 2.92 32.81 28.42
N ILE A 163 3.69 31.92 27.79
CA ILE A 163 4.54 32.27 26.62
C ILE A 163 3.67 32.80 25.48
N ASN A 164 2.61 32.09 25.11
CA ASN A 164 1.71 32.51 24.04
C ASN A 164 1.00 33.84 24.38
N GLN A 165 0.47 34.00 25.59
CA GLN A 165 -0.19 35.24 26.03
C GLN A 165 0.75 36.45 26.00
N LYS A 166 2.03 36.26 26.34
CA LYS A 166 3.04 37.32 26.26
C LYS A 166 3.40 37.65 24.80
N CYS A 167 3.20 36.73 23.86
CA CYS A 167 3.35 36.94 22.42
C CYS A 167 2.02 37.19 21.70
N HIS A 168 0.92 37.46 22.41
CA HIS A 168 -0.37 37.68 21.78
C HIS A 168 -0.48 39.11 21.23
N VAL A 169 -0.69 39.23 19.92
CA VAL A 169 -0.88 40.52 19.26
C VAL A 169 -2.31 41.01 19.47
N LYS A 170 -2.47 42.20 20.05
CA LYS A 170 -3.78 42.83 20.28
C LYS A 170 -4.16 43.74 19.10
N ASN A 171 -5.46 44.00 18.92
CA ASN A 171 -5.99 44.95 17.92
C ASN A 171 -5.64 44.63 16.45
N LYS A 172 -5.49 43.35 16.11
CA LYS A 172 -5.37 42.86 14.74
C LYS A 172 -6.40 41.76 14.48
N ASP A 173 -6.73 41.56 13.20
CA ASP A 173 -7.63 40.49 12.78
C ASP A 173 -7.02 39.12 13.06
N ILE A 174 -7.62 38.39 14.02
CA ILE A 174 -7.18 37.07 14.47
C ILE A 174 -7.40 35.96 13.42
N ARG A 175 -8.14 36.24 12.34
CA ARG A 175 -8.34 35.28 11.23
C ARG A 175 -7.12 35.18 10.31
N LYS A 176 -6.21 36.14 10.37
CA LYS A 176 -4.92 36.08 9.68
C LYS A 176 -3.88 35.54 10.67
N PHE A 177 -3.05 34.59 10.23
CA PHE A 177 -1.98 34.05 11.07
C PHE A 177 -1.00 35.19 11.42
N LEU A 178 -0.80 35.44 12.72
CA LEU A 178 0.05 36.52 13.21
C LEU A 178 1.36 35.97 13.76
N ASP A 179 2.40 36.81 13.81
CA ASP A 179 3.69 36.47 14.40
C ASP A 179 3.50 36.13 15.89
N GLY A 180 4.08 35.02 16.33
CA GLY A 180 3.82 34.46 17.66
C GLY A 180 4.58 33.16 17.96
N ILE A 181 4.44 32.68 19.19
CA ILE A 181 4.97 31.40 19.63
C ILE A 181 3.80 30.47 19.96
N TYR A 182 3.63 29.42 19.17
CA TYR A 182 2.46 28.55 19.21
C TYR A 182 2.82 27.12 19.57
N VAL A 183 1.93 26.42 20.28
CA VAL A 183 2.09 24.98 20.57
C VAL A 183 1.91 24.19 19.28
N SER A 184 2.95 23.48 18.84
CA SER A 184 2.94 22.65 17.63
C SER A 184 2.56 21.20 17.92
N GLU A 185 3.00 20.67 19.07
CA GLU A 185 2.82 19.25 19.44
C GLU A 185 2.69 19.10 20.95
N LYS A 186 1.86 18.15 21.39
CA LYS A 186 1.71 17.73 22.79
C LYS A 186 1.93 16.22 22.88
N GLY A 187 2.80 15.77 23.78
CA GLY A 187 3.11 14.36 23.96
C GLY A 187 3.64 14.05 25.35
N THR A 188 4.15 12.83 25.52
CA THR A 188 4.84 12.37 26.74
C THR A 188 6.35 12.37 26.54
N VAL A 189 7.13 12.46 27.63
CA VAL A 189 8.61 12.48 27.54
C VAL A 189 9.15 11.13 27.05
N PHE A 190 8.51 10.03 27.48
CA PHE A 190 8.74 8.68 26.95
C PHE A 190 7.62 8.30 25.98
N GLU A 191 7.96 7.99 24.72
CA GLU A 191 7.05 7.35 23.78
C GLU A 191 6.98 5.85 24.07
N GLU A 192 5.77 5.29 24.15
CA GLU A 192 5.58 3.85 24.32
C GLU A 192 6.13 3.07 23.11
N GLU A 193 7.16 2.26 23.34
CA GLU A 193 7.56 1.23 22.39
C GLU A 193 6.48 0.13 22.36
N PHE A 194 5.52 0.25 21.44
CA PHE A 194 4.60 -0.85 21.11
C PHE A 194 5.37 -2.01 20.48
N THR A 195 5.80 -2.98 21.30
CA THR A 195 6.40 -4.26 20.90
C THR A 195 5.46 -5.40 21.27
N SER A 196 4.65 -5.87 20.32
CA SER A 196 3.85 -7.10 20.53
C SER A 196 3.73 -8.00 19.28
N LEU A 197 4.19 -7.56 18.11
CA LEU A 197 4.40 -8.43 16.94
C LEU A 197 5.77 -9.13 16.93
N LEU A 198 6.68 -8.70 17.81
CA LEU A 198 8.11 -9.07 17.78
C LEU A 198 8.41 -10.41 18.45
N VAL A 199 7.59 -10.88 19.39
CA VAL A 199 7.80 -12.14 20.11
C VAL A 199 7.43 -13.35 19.22
N VAL A 200 6.42 -13.23 18.36
CA VAL A 200 6.00 -14.32 17.47
C VAL A 200 7.03 -14.61 16.38
N PHE A 201 7.59 -13.56 15.77
CA PHE A 201 8.61 -13.71 14.73
C PHE A 201 9.95 -14.18 15.28
N THR A 202 10.30 -13.80 16.52
CA THR A 202 11.52 -14.32 17.16
C THR A 202 11.34 -15.77 17.59
N SER A 203 10.20 -16.17 18.16
CA SER A 203 9.94 -17.57 18.54
C SER A 203 9.85 -18.53 17.35
N PHE A 204 9.37 -18.09 16.18
CA PHE A 204 9.34 -18.93 14.97
C PHE A 204 10.73 -19.11 14.33
N ILE A 205 11.63 -18.12 14.50
CA ILE A 205 13.02 -18.18 14.03
C ILE A 205 13.88 -19.05 14.95
N TYR A 206 13.61 -19.10 16.26
CA TYR A 206 14.29 -19.99 17.20
C TYR A 206 13.90 -21.49 17.06
N MET A 207 12.88 -21.80 16.27
CA MET A 207 12.45 -23.19 15.99
C MET A 207 13.12 -23.81 14.76
N LEU A 208 13.88 -23.03 13.97
CA LEU A 208 14.65 -23.53 12.84
C LEU A 208 16.06 -23.93 13.31
N PRO A 209 16.56 -25.13 12.95
CA PRO A 209 17.88 -25.58 13.36
C PRO A 209 18.93 -24.84 12.50
N PHE A 210 19.34 -23.65 12.94
CA PHE A 210 20.43 -22.91 12.32
C PHE A 210 21.51 -22.60 13.37
N GLU A 211 22.70 -23.10 13.10
CA GLU A 211 23.88 -23.03 13.94
C GLU A 211 24.35 -21.58 14.22
N ARG A 212 25.11 -21.44 15.31
CA ARG A 212 25.29 -20.26 16.18
C ARG A 212 26.11 -19.09 15.61
N SER A 213 26.06 -18.79 14.31
CA SER A 213 26.84 -17.72 13.64
C SER A 213 26.01 -16.51 13.14
N SER A 214 24.78 -16.33 13.62
CA SER A 214 23.77 -15.42 13.04
C SER A 214 23.51 -14.08 13.79
N LEU A 215 24.43 -13.60 14.63
CA LEU A 215 24.26 -12.29 15.31
C LEU A 215 24.11 -11.11 14.33
N SER A 216 24.70 -11.20 13.13
CA SER A 216 24.61 -10.16 12.08
C SER A 216 23.24 -10.10 11.39
N ILE A 217 22.57 -11.25 11.27
CA ILE A 217 21.24 -11.38 10.64
C ILE A 217 20.18 -10.82 11.59
N MET A 218 20.30 -11.07 12.89
CA MET A 218 19.40 -10.50 13.90
C MET A 218 19.51 -8.96 13.96
N ALA A 219 20.72 -8.40 13.81
CA ALA A 219 20.94 -6.97 13.69
C ALA A 219 20.36 -6.38 12.39
N CYS A 220 20.39 -7.14 11.29
CA CYS A 220 19.77 -6.78 10.02
C CYS A 220 18.24 -6.74 10.11
N ILE A 221 17.62 -7.74 10.76
CA ILE A 221 16.18 -7.82 11.00
C ILE A 221 15.71 -6.68 11.93
N MET A 222 16.47 -6.36 12.98
CA MET A 222 16.17 -5.19 13.84
C MET A 222 16.33 -3.85 13.12
N LYS A 223 17.28 -3.72 12.18
CA LYS A 223 17.44 -2.51 11.35
C LYS A 223 16.32 -2.38 10.31
N LEU A 224 15.86 -3.48 9.73
CA LEU A 224 14.70 -3.54 8.83
C LEU A 224 13.41 -3.18 9.58
N TYR A 225 13.25 -3.66 10.82
CA TYR A 225 12.16 -3.29 11.72
C TYR A 225 12.15 -1.79 12.07
N LYS A 226 13.30 -1.21 12.41
CA LYS A 226 13.43 0.26 12.62
C LYS A 226 13.14 1.06 11.35
N ALA A 227 13.45 0.52 10.16
CA ALA A 227 13.13 1.15 8.88
C ALA A 227 11.63 1.10 8.54
N LEU A 228 10.94 0.00 8.87
CA LEU A 228 9.49 -0.17 8.68
C LEU A 228 8.65 0.65 9.68
N LYS A 229 9.15 0.83 10.91
CA LYS A 229 8.54 1.67 11.96
C LYS A 229 8.55 3.17 11.60
N GLY A 230 9.46 3.60 10.72
CA GLY A 230 9.57 4.98 10.24
C GLY A 230 8.63 5.35 9.07
N ALA A 231 7.83 4.42 8.56
CA ALA A 231 6.85 4.71 7.51
C ALA A 231 5.54 5.21 8.12
N ALA A 232 5.10 6.41 7.73
CA ALA A 232 3.83 6.99 8.16
C ALA A 232 2.67 5.98 8.03
N ILE A 233 1.79 5.91 9.04
CA ILE A 233 0.67 4.95 9.17
C ILE A 233 -0.16 4.79 7.87
N SER A 234 -0.27 5.85 7.06
CA SER A 234 -0.96 5.82 5.76
C SER A 234 -0.34 4.85 4.74
N HIS A 235 1.00 4.72 4.72
CA HIS A 235 1.74 3.83 3.82
C HIS A 235 1.55 2.36 4.18
N GLN A 236 1.50 2.06 5.48
CA GLN A 236 1.27 0.70 5.98
C GLN A 236 -0.15 0.23 5.64
N VAL A 237 -1.16 1.09 5.77
CA VAL A 237 -2.56 0.76 5.42
C VAL A 237 -2.73 0.54 3.92
N LEU A 238 -2.11 1.36 3.07
CA LEU A 238 -2.17 1.18 1.61
C LEU A 238 -1.53 -0.15 1.18
N LEU A 239 -0.33 -0.45 1.69
CA LEU A 239 0.40 -1.67 1.36
C LEU A 239 -0.32 -2.92 1.86
N ALA A 240 -0.89 -2.87 3.07
CA ALA A 240 -1.75 -3.91 3.60
C ALA A 240 -2.97 -4.14 2.71
N MET A 241 -3.66 -3.08 2.28
CA MET A 241 -4.82 -3.21 1.40
C MET A 241 -4.47 -3.80 0.03
N THR A 242 -3.38 -3.37 -0.60
CA THR A 242 -2.95 -3.98 -1.87
C THR A 242 -2.62 -5.46 -1.71
N PHE A 243 -1.94 -5.83 -0.63
CA PHE A 243 -1.62 -7.21 -0.30
C PHE A 243 -2.87 -8.07 -0.08
N ILE A 244 -3.86 -7.56 0.65
CA ILE A 244 -5.15 -8.22 0.85
C ILE A 244 -5.84 -8.51 -0.50
N GLN A 245 -5.80 -7.57 -1.47
CA GLN A 245 -6.45 -7.78 -2.78
C GLN A 245 -5.78 -8.87 -3.62
N PHE A 246 -4.45 -9.02 -3.54
CA PHE A 246 -3.77 -10.18 -4.15
C PHE A 246 -4.25 -11.49 -3.52
N GLY A 247 -4.43 -11.51 -2.19
CA GLY A 247 -5.02 -12.64 -1.47
C GLY A 247 -6.44 -12.97 -1.92
N PHE A 248 -7.30 -11.97 -2.08
CA PHE A 248 -8.68 -12.17 -2.53
C PHE A 248 -8.78 -12.59 -3.99
N ALA A 249 -7.90 -12.09 -4.87
CA ALA A 249 -7.82 -12.57 -6.24
C ALA A 249 -7.41 -14.05 -6.29
N GLY A 250 -6.38 -14.44 -5.55
CA GLY A 250 -5.97 -15.84 -5.41
C GLY A 250 -7.08 -16.71 -4.80
N MET A 251 -7.80 -16.20 -3.80
CA MET A 251 -8.91 -16.91 -3.13
C MET A 251 -9.99 -17.27 -4.13
N THR A 252 -10.46 -16.30 -4.92
CA THR A 252 -11.50 -16.51 -5.94
C THR A 252 -11.09 -17.60 -6.93
N LEU A 253 -9.81 -17.59 -7.36
CA LEU A 253 -9.32 -18.53 -8.36
C LEU A 253 -9.18 -19.95 -7.81
N ILE A 254 -8.43 -20.08 -6.72
CA ILE A 254 -8.11 -21.38 -6.12
C ILE A 254 -9.37 -22.03 -5.53
N SER A 255 -10.28 -21.24 -4.95
CA SER A 255 -11.58 -21.74 -4.48
C SER A 255 -12.40 -22.29 -5.65
N LYS A 256 -12.49 -21.56 -6.77
CA LYS A 256 -13.24 -22.05 -7.94
C LYS A 256 -12.64 -23.33 -8.52
N ALA A 257 -11.32 -23.47 -8.54
CA ALA A 257 -10.67 -24.73 -8.95
C ALA A 257 -11.07 -25.90 -8.05
N ALA A 258 -11.07 -25.68 -6.72
CA ALA A 258 -11.43 -26.71 -5.75
C ALA A 258 -12.93 -27.08 -5.80
N LEU A 259 -13.81 -26.10 -6.03
CA LEU A 259 -15.24 -26.33 -6.24
C LEU A 259 -15.51 -27.10 -7.54
N ASN A 260 -14.77 -26.80 -8.61
CA ASN A 260 -14.86 -27.56 -9.87
C ASN A 260 -14.30 -28.99 -9.73
N ALA A 261 -13.38 -29.22 -8.79
CA ALA A 261 -12.87 -30.54 -8.44
C ALA A 261 -13.84 -31.38 -7.58
N GLY A 262 -15.08 -30.89 -7.36
CA GLY A 262 -16.15 -31.65 -6.70
C GLY A 262 -16.32 -31.39 -5.21
N MET A 263 -15.64 -30.38 -4.64
CA MET A 263 -15.83 -30.03 -3.22
C MET A 263 -17.12 -29.23 -3.00
N ASN A 264 -17.86 -29.57 -1.95
CA ASN A 264 -19.08 -28.87 -1.59
C ASN A 264 -18.77 -27.44 -1.07
N PRO A 265 -19.43 -26.39 -1.60
CA PRO A 265 -19.13 -24.99 -1.24
C PRO A 265 -19.42 -24.62 0.22
N LEU A 266 -20.44 -25.22 0.84
CA LEU A 266 -20.81 -24.93 2.24
C LEU A 266 -19.82 -25.60 3.20
N VAL A 267 -19.49 -26.86 2.93
CA VAL A 267 -18.47 -27.61 3.67
C VAL A 267 -17.10 -26.94 3.54
N PHE A 268 -16.78 -26.41 2.35
CA PHE A 268 -15.56 -25.64 2.14
C PHE A 268 -15.47 -24.42 3.05
N ASN A 269 -16.54 -23.63 3.18
CA ASN A 269 -16.53 -22.47 4.06
C ASN A 269 -16.40 -22.87 5.53
N ALA A 270 -17.12 -23.90 5.98
CA ALA A 270 -17.05 -24.41 7.34
C ALA A 270 -15.61 -24.79 7.74
N TYR A 271 -14.94 -25.61 6.92
CA TYR A 271 -13.54 -25.98 7.16
C TYR A 271 -12.58 -24.79 7.07
N ARG A 272 -12.81 -23.85 6.15
CA ARG A 272 -11.98 -22.65 5.99
C ARG A 272 -12.00 -21.80 7.25
N GLN A 273 -13.18 -21.60 7.84
CA GLN A 273 -13.36 -20.86 9.09
C GLN A 273 -12.76 -21.59 10.30
N MET A 274 -12.84 -22.91 10.34
CA MET A 274 -12.24 -23.71 11.41
C MET A 274 -10.71 -23.59 11.40
N ILE A 275 -10.06 -23.72 10.24
CA ILE A 275 -8.61 -23.53 10.10
C ILE A 275 -8.21 -22.09 10.48
N ALA A 276 -8.98 -21.10 10.03
CA ALA A 276 -8.72 -19.70 10.36
C ALA A 276 -8.80 -19.45 11.86
N THR A 277 -9.78 -20.05 12.53
CA THR A 277 -9.96 -19.96 13.98
C THR A 277 -8.77 -20.54 14.72
N LEU A 278 -8.23 -21.70 14.30
CA LEU A 278 -7.04 -22.30 14.90
C LEU A 278 -5.81 -21.39 14.74
N VAL A 279 -5.59 -20.84 13.54
CA VAL A 279 -4.47 -19.93 13.26
C VAL A 279 -4.60 -18.64 14.06
N LEU A 280 -5.78 -18.02 14.08
CA LEU A 280 -6.04 -16.80 14.82
C LEU A 280 -5.98 -17.01 16.34
N ALA A 281 -6.50 -18.13 16.85
CA ALA A 281 -6.41 -18.49 18.26
C ALA A 281 -4.94 -18.65 18.69
N LEU A 282 -4.10 -19.29 17.86
CA LEU A 282 -2.67 -19.37 18.10
C LEU A 282 -2.03 -17.97 18.15
N LEU A 283 -2.36 -17.09 17.20
CA LEU A 283 -1.87 -15.71 17.20
C LEU A 283 -2.34 -14.90 18.40
N VAL A 284 -3.59 -15.09 18.85
CA VAL A 284 -4.16 -14.46 20.04
C VAL A 284 -3.45 -14.91 21.31
N LEU A 285 -3.20 -16.20 21.46
CA LEU A 285 -2.46 -16.76 22.60
C LEU A 285 -1.04 -16.19 22.70
N LEU A 286 -0.42 -15.89 21.56
CA LEU A 286 0.94 -15.35 21.51
C LEU A 286 0.98 -13.82 21.65
N MET A 287 0.01 -13.08 21.11
CA MET A 287 0.08 -11.61 20.98
C MET A 287 -0.85 -10.83 21.91
N GLU A 288 -2.01 -11.37 22.29
CA GLU A 288 -3.06 -10.66 23.03
C GLU A 288 -3.46 -11.34 24.34
N ARG A 289 -2.58 -12.19 24.92
CA ARG A 289 -2.84 -12.94 26.17
C ARG A 289 -3.25 -12.07 27.36
N LYS A 290 -2.83 -10.80 27.40
CA LYS A 290 -3.11 -9.83 28.50
C LYS A 290 -4.20 -8.79 28.17
N LYS A 291 -4.84 -8.85 27.00
CA LYS A 291 -5.80 -7.83 26.50
C LYS A 291 -7.28 -8.27 26.52
N SER A 292 -7.62 -9.34 27.24
CA SER A 292 -9.00 -9.87 27.25
C SER A 292 -9.90 -9.01 28.16
N GLY A 293 -10.89 -8.34 27.57
CA GLY A 293 -12.01 -7.74 28.30
C GLY A 293 -13.09 -8.78 28.60
N SER A 294 -13.91 -8.56 29.62
CA SER A 294 -15.07 -9.43 29.89
C SER A 294 -16.14 -9.27 28.80
N LEU A 295 -16.64 -10.38 28.27
CA LEU A 295 -17.69 -10.38 27.26
C LEU A 295 -19.06 -10.26 27.94
N SER A 296 -19.66 -9.08 27.87
CA SER A 296 -21.08 -8.91 28.23
C SER A 296 -21.97 -9.66 27.22
N PHE A 297 -23.08 -10.23 27.69
CA PHE A 297 -24.06 -10.92 26.83
C PHE A 297 -24.54 -10.05 25.65
N SER A 298 -24.78 -8.75 25.88
CA SER A 298 -25.17 -7.81 24.81
C SER A 298 -24.09 -7.66 23.73
N LEU A 299 -22.82 -7.63 24.14
CA LEU A 299 -21.69 -7.54 23.20
C LEU A 299 -21.52 -8.86 22.44
N PHE A 300 -21.67 -10.00 23.12
CA PHE A 300 -21.67 -11.31 22.50
C PHE A 300 -22.75 -11.42 21.42
N CYS A 301 -23.98 -10.98 21.68
CA CYS A 301 -25.05 -10.94 20.66
C CYS A 301 -24.67 -10.09 19.44
N LYS A 302 -24.02 -8.93 19.63
CA LYS A 302 -23.55 -8.09 18.53
C LYS A 302 -22.45 -8.77 17.71
N ILE A 303 -21.51 -9.44 18.38
CA ILE A 303 -20.45 -10.23 17.73
C ILE A 303 -21.06 -11.41 16.96
N PHE A 304 -22.07 -12.08 17.52
CA PHE A 304 -22.78 -13.19 16.90
C PHE A 304 -23.49 -12.77 15.60
N VAL A 305 -24.18 -11.63 15.61
CA VAL A 305 -24.82 -11.06 14.42
C VAL A 305 -23.78 -10.62 13.39
N ALA A 306 -22.66 -10.03 13.82
CA ALA A 306 -21.57 -9.67 12.92
C ALA A 306 -20.94 -10.93 12.27
N ALA A 307 -20.72 -12.00 13.03
CA ALA A 307 -20.24 -13.27 12.52
C ALA A 307 -21.21 -13.91 11.51
N LEU A 308 -22.52 -13.79 11.77
CA LEU A 308 -23.56 -14.26 10.87
C LEU A 308 -23.53 -13.50 9.54
N LEU A 309 -23.41 -12.18 9.55
CA LEU A 309 -23.42 -11.36 8.34
C LEU A 309 -22.15 -11.53 7.49
N GLY A 310 -20.98 -11.58 8.12
CA GLY A 310 -19.70 -11.69 7.44
C GLY A 310 -19.29 -13.15 7.20
N PRO A 311 -18.51 -13.76 8.11
CA PRO A 311 -17.96 -15.12 7.96
C PRO A 311 -18.93 -16.22 7.53
N THR A 312 -20.21 -16.12 7.89
CA THR A 312 -21.22 -17.15 7.59
C THR A 312 -22.01 -16.82 6.32
N LEU A 313 -23.02 -15.94 6.42
CA LEU A 313 -24.00 -15.69 5.37
C LEU A 313 -23.33 -15.20 4.09
N SER A 314 -22.43 -14.21 4.18
CA SER A 314 -21.80 -13.68 2.97
C SER A 314 -20.93 -14.72 2.27
N LEU A 315 -20.14 -15.51 3.00
CA LEU A 315 -19.22 -16.47 2.40
C LEU A 315 -19.94 -17.73 1.89
N ASP A 316 -20.95 -18.23 2.61
CA ASP A 316 -21.77 -19.35 2.15
C ASP A 316 -22.46 -18.98 0.83
N LEU A 317 -23.10 -17.81 0.77
CA LEU A 317 -23.71 -17.31 -0.46
C LEU A 317 -22.67 -17.09 -1.57
N TYR A 318 -21.51 -16.53 -1.23
CA TYR A 318 -20.42 -16.30 -2.17
C TYR A 318 -19.92 -17.59 -2.81
N TYR A 319 -19.68 -18.65 -2.02
CA TYR A 319 -19.15 -19.90 -2.55
C TYR A 319 -20.16 -20.72 -3.34
N VAL A 320 -21.43 -20.71 -2.92
CA VAL A 320 -22.51 -21.29 -3.72
C VAL A 320 -22.64 -20.55 -5.06
N ALA A 321 -22.58 -19.22 -5.03
CA ALA A 321 -22.62 -18.41 -6.24
C ALA A 321 -21.37 -18.57 -7.11
N LEU A 322 -20.18 -18.72 -6.52
CA LEU A 322 -18.93 -18.99 -7.21
C LEU A 322 -18.95 -20.37 -7.88
N HIS A 323 -19.58 -21.37 -7.27
CA HIS A 323 -19.80 -22.67 -7.91
C HIS A 323 -20.66 -22.54 -9.18
N LEU A 324 -21.72 -21.73 -9.11
CA LEU A 324 -22.65 -21.50 -10.23
C LEU A 324 -22.11 -20.58 -11.33
N THR A 325 -21.09 -19.77 -11.04
CA THR A 325 -20.60 -18.71 -11.94
C THR A 325 -19.09 -18.82 -12.21
N SER A 326 -18.51 -17.92 -12.99
CA SER A 326 -17.04 -17.90 -13.19
C SER A 326 -16.35 -17.00 -12.16
N ALA A 327 -15.05 -17.22 -11.90
CA ALA A 327 -14.31 -16.40 -10.94
C ALA A 327 -14.24 -14.93 -11.37
N THR A 328 -14.05 -14.69 -12.67
CA THR A 328 -14.03 -13.34 -13.25
C THR A 328 -15.36 -12.62 -13.02
N PHE A 329 -16.47 -13.35 -13.14
CA PHE A 329 -17.80 -12.84 -12.88
C PHE A 329 -18.03 -12.51 -11.41
N ALA A 330 -17.65 -13.43 -10.52
CA ALA A 330 -17.71 -13.23 -9.07
C ALA A 330 -16.92 -11.96 -8.67
N ALA A 331 -15.68 -11.85 -9.11
CA ALA A 331 -14.83 -10.69 -8.83
C ALA A 331 -15.40 -9.37 -9.38
N ALA A 332 -16.16 -9.42 -10.48
CA ALA A 332 -16.78 -8.24 -11.05
C ALA A 332 -17.98 -7.75 -10.22
N ILE A 333 -18.84 -8.65 -9.75
CA ILE A 333 -19.97 -8.29 -8.87
C ILE A 333 -19.46 -7.77 -7.52
N LEU A 334 -18.36 -8.31 -6.99
CA LEU A 334 -17.75 -7.81 -5.75
C LEU A 334 -17.30 -6.34 -5.83
N ASN A 335 -17.22 -5.72 -7.02
CA ASN A 335 -16.99 -4.28 -7.15
C ASN A 335 -18.19 -3.40 -6.83
N SER A 336 -19.36 -4.00 -6.62
CA SER A 336 -20.50 -3.31 -6.00
C SER A 336 -20.30 -3.09 -4.50
N ILE A 337 -19.36 -3.78 -3.84
CA ILE A 337 -19.10 -3.64 -2.39
C ILE A 337 -18.81 -2.18 -2.01
N PRO A 338 -17.89 -1.43 -2.64
CA PRO A 338 -17.67 -0.03 -2.26
C PRO A 338 -18.91 0.86 -2.40
N VAL A 339 -19.76 0.59 -3.39
CA VAL A 339 -21.01 1.31 -3.59
C VAL A 339 -22.01 1.03 -2.45
N VAL A 340 -22.24 -0.25 -2.13
CA VAL A 340 -23.17 -0.63 -1.06
C VAL A 340 -22.64 -0.17 0.31
N THR A 341 -21.32 -0.27 0.53
CA THR A 341 -20.66 0.18 1.77
C THR A 341 -20.80 1.69 1.96
N PHE A 342 -20.67 2.47 0.88
CA PHE A 342 -20.89 3.92 0.91
C PHE A 342 -22.33 4.26 1.30
N PHE A 343 -23.31 3.59 0.70
CA PHE A 343 -24.73 3.84 0.98
C PHE A 343 -25.09 3.51 2.43
N LEU A 344 -24.61 2.36 2.94
CA LEU A 344 -24.78 1.97 4.34
C LEU A 344 -24.05 2.93 5.29
N ALA A 345 -22.88 3.42 4.93
CA ALA A 345 -22.16 4.42 5.71
C ALA A 345 -22.96 5.73 5.84
N ILE A 346 -23.66 6.16 4.79
CA ILE A 346 -24.55 7.32 4.85
C ILE A 346 -25.74 7.05 5.78
N ILE A 347 -26.43 5.93 5.60
CA ILE A 347 -27.60 5.55 6.42
C ILE A 347 -27.24 5.51 7.91
N MET A 348 -26.04 5.03 8.24
CA MET A 348 -25.55 4.94 9.62
C MET A 348 -24.88 6.23 10.12
N GLY A 349 -24.94 7.33 9.35
CA GLY A 349 -24.37 8.62 9.74
C GLY A 349 -22.85 8.66 9.82
N LEU A 350 -22.16 7.71 9.18
CA LEU A 350 -20.70 7.65 9.09
C LEU A 350 -20.13 8.55 7.99
N GLU A 351 -20.94 8.93 7.00
CA GLU A 351 -20.54 9.84 5.91
C GLU A 351 -21.68 10.82 5.55
N ALA A 352 -21.32 12.09 5.32
CA ALA A 352 -22.25 13.14 4.90
C ALA A 352 -22.23 13.32 3.37
N VAL A 353 -23.41 13.50 2.76
CA VAL A 353 -23.55 13.84 1.33
C VAL A 353 -24.35 15.14 1.22
N GLY A 354 -23.85 16.09 0.44
CA GLY A 354 -24.61 17.25 0.00
C GLY A 354 -25.41 16.93 -1.27
N TRP A 355 -26.69 16.58 -1.14
CA TRP A 355 -27.52 16.07 -2.25
C TRP A 355 -27.84 17.13 -3.30
N ARG A 356 -27.70 18.41 -2.95
CA ARG A 356 -27.91 19.57 -3.85
C ARG A 356 -26.63 20.03 -4.56
N SER A 357 -25.48 19.42 -4.28
CA SER A 357 -24.22 19.78 -4.93
C SER A 357 -24.04 18.98 -6.22
N PHE A 358 -23.54 19.64 -7.28
CA PHE A 358 -23.12 19.00 -8.53
C PHE A 358 -22.18 17.80 -8.28
N TYR A 359 -21.30 17.92 -7.29
CA TYR A 359 -20.38 16.86 -6.89
C TYR A 359 -21.06 15.73 -6.11
N GLY A 360 -22.16 16.02 -5.40
CA GLY A 360 -23.06 15.01 -4.85
C GLY A 360 -23.76 14.19 -5.94
N GLY A 361 -24.21 14.87 -7.01
CA GLY A 361 -24.77 14.23 -8.20
C GLY A 361 -23.79 13.30 -8.92
N LEU A 362 -22.52 13.71 -9.07
CA LEU A 362 -21.44 12.87 -9.64
C LEU A 362 -21.19 11.58 -8.86
N LYS A 363 -21.31 11.61 -7.52
CA LYS A 363 -21.19 10.40 -6.68
C LYS A 363 -22.33 9.42 -6.96
N ILE A 364 -23.56 9.91 -7.05
CA ILE A 364 -24.75 9.09 -7.31
C ILE A 364 -24.70 8.53 -8.75
N LEU A 365 -24.31 9.35 -9.73
CA LEU A 365 -24.16 8.91 -11.11
C LEU A 365 -23.07 7.83 -11.26
N GLY A 366 -21.92 7.99 -10.59
CA GLY A 366 -20.86 6.98 -10.58
C GLY A 366 -21.32 5.64 -9.99
N ILE A 367 -22.17 5.69 -8.94
CA ILE A 367 -22.80 4.50 -8.34
C ILE A 367 -23.72 3.79 -9.36
N VAL A 368 -24.59 4.51 -10.05
CA VAL A 368 -25.50 3.95 -11.05
C VAL A 368 -24.72 3.30 -12.19
N ILE A 369 -23.62 3.93 -12.63
CA ILE A 369 -22.74 3.41 -13.68
C ILE A 369 -22.03 2.11 -13.24
N THR A 370 -21.54 2.05 -11.99
CA THR A 370 -20.89 0.83 -11.46
C THR A 370 -21.88 -0.34 -11.33
N VAL A 371 -23.09 -0.08 -10.83
CA VAL A 371 -24.15 -1.10 -10.74
C VAL A 371 -24.61 -1.54 -12.14
N GLY A 372 -24.79 -0.60 -13.07
CA GLY A 372 -25.12 -0.89 -14.46
C GLY A 372 -24.04 -1.71 -15.17
N GLY A 373 -22.75 -1.42 -14.93
CA GLY A 373 -21.62 -2.19 -15.44
C GLY A 373 -21.58 -3.63 -14.92
N ALA A 374 -21.89 -3.84 -13.64
CA ALA A 374 -22.00 -5.18 -13.04
C ALA A 374 -23.22 -5.97 -13.57
N MET A 375 -24.35 -5.30 -13.82
CA MET A 375 -25.54 -5.89 -14.43
C MET A 375 -25.31 -6.27 -15.90
N LEU A 376 -24.64 -5.43 -16.69
CA LEU A 376 -24.25 -5.71 -18.08
C LEU A 376 -23.37 -6.97 -18.20
N LEU A 377 -22.51 -7.21 -17.22
CA LEU A 377 -21.73 -8.43 -17.09
C LEU A 377 -22.58 -9.69 -16.80
N SER A 378 -23.78 -9.52 -16.22
CA SER A 378 -24.65 -10.58 -15.72
C SER A 378 -25.70 -11.05 -16.73
N PHE A 379 -26.30 -10.15 -17.51
CA PHE A 379 -27.52 -10.46 -18.27
C PHE A 379 -27.30 -11.08 -19.67
N TYR A 380 -26.07 -11.16 -20.20
CA TYR A 380 -25.86 -11.55 -21.61
C TYR A 380 -25.05 -12.82 -21.86
N ARG A 381 -24.70 -13.59 -20.81
CA ARG A 381 -23.90 -14.81 -21.00
C ARG A 381 -24.77 -15.97 -21.51
N ARG A 382 -24.56 -16.37 -22.77
CA ARG A 382 -25.06 -17.65 -23.32
C ARG A 382 -24.40 -18.83 -22.56
N PRO A 383 -25.09 -19.98 -22.39
CA PRO A 383 -24.52 -21.13 -21.69
C PRO A 383 -23.24 -21.58 -22.41
N SER A 384 -22.21 -21.97 -21.64
CA SER A 384 -21.05 -22.63 -22.22
C SER A 384 -21.50 -23.99 -22.75
N THR A 385 -21.58 -24.13 -24.07
CA THR A 385 -21.78 -25.42 -24.72
C THR A 385 -20.56 -26.28 -24.45
N ARG A 386 -20.74 -27.32 -23.62
CA ARG A 386 -19.81 -28.46 -23.57
C ARG A 386 -19.64 -28.99 -25.00
N HIS A 387 -18.39 -29.23 -25.42
CA HIS A 387 -18.12 -29.95 -26.66
C HIS A 387 -18.72 -31.37 -26.58
N PRO A 388 -19.39 -31.89 -27.63
CA PRO A 388 -20.08 -33.18 -27.57
C PRO A 388 -19.17 -34.41 -27.38
N ASN A 389 -17.84 -34.29 -27.52
CA ASN A 389 -16.96 -35.44 -27.71
C ASN A 389 -15.79 -35.54 -26.69
N SER A 390 -15.89 -34.94 -25.50
CA SER A 390 -14.91 -35.23 -24.43
C SER A 390 -15.37 -36.46 -23.63
N PRO A 391 -14.55 -37.53 -23.49
CA PRO A 391 -14.94 -38.69 -22.71
C PRO A 391 -15.19 -38.26 -21.26
N SER A 392 -16.33 -38.70 -20.73
CA SER A 392 -16.77 -38.46 -19.36
C SER A 392 -15.75 -39.01 -18.37
N PRO A 393 -15.12 -38.18 -17.50
CA PRO A 393 -14.53 -38.72 -16.29
C PRO A 393 -15.70 -39.08 -15.36
N GLY A 394 -15.86 -40.38 -15.10
CA GLY A 394 -16.76 -41.00 -14.11
C GLY A 394 -17.93 -40.16 -13.62
N SER A 395 -19.12 -40.46 -14.12
CA SER A 395 -20.40 -40.08 -13.51
C SER A 395 -20.51 -40.62 -12.09
N ASN A 396 -20.05 -39.84 -11.12
CA ASN A 396 -20.67 -39.80 -9.80
C ASN A 396 -21.52 -38.54 -9.79
N ASP A 397 -22.84 -38.72 -9.87
CA ASP A 397 -23.83 -37.68 -9.65
C ASP A 397 -23.59 -37.04 -8.29
N GLY A 398 -22.99 -35.84 -8.27
CA GLY A 398 -22.76 -35.09 -7.05
C GLY A 398 -24.10 -34.59 -6.49
N THR A 399 -24.46 -35.12 -5.33
CA THR A 399 -25.70 -34.97 -4.54
C THR A 399 -25.98 -33.56 -4.00
N PHE A 400 -25.21 -32.54 -4.38
CA PHE A 400 -25.42 -31.17 -3.95
C PHE A 400 -26.73 -30.59 -4.50
N PHE A 401 -27.61 -30.04 -3.64
CA PHE A 401 -28.98 -29.65 -4.03
C PHE A 401 -29.04 -28.69 -5.23
N VAL A 402 -28.02 -27.84 -5.40
CA VAL A 402 -27.91 -26.89 -6.52
C VAL A 402 -27.79 -27.60 -7.88
N ASN A 403 -27.21 -28.80 -7.89
CA ASN A 403 -27.12 -29.66 -9.07
C ASN A 403 -28.46 -30.33 -9.43
N LYS A 404 -29.51 -30.13 -8.64
CA LYS A 404 -30.88 -30.60 -8.91
C LYS A 404 -31.80 -29.52 -9.51
N LEU A 405 -31.38 -28.25 -9.55
CA LEU A 405 -32.20 -27.16 -10.12
C LEU A 405 -32.17 -27.12 -11.66
N GLU A 406 -33.26 -26.67 -12.29
CA GLU A 406 -33.33 -26.43 -13.74
C GLU A 406 -32.31 -25.39 -14.25
N GLY A 407 -31.88 -25.55 -15.50
CA GLY A 407 -30.82 -24.71 -16.10
C GLY A 407 -31.13 -23.21 -16.16
N ARG A 408 -32.40 -22.83 -16.31
CA ARG A 408 -32.84 -21.42 -16.33
C ARG A 408 -32.76 -20.79 -14.93
N THR A 409 -33.13 -21.55 -13.91
CA THR A 409 -33.05 -21.13 -12.51
C THR A 409 -31.60 -20.98 -12.05
N ARG A 410 -30.69 -21.89 -12.45
CA ARG A 410 -29.25 -21.76 -12.15
C ARG A 410 -28.62 -20.51 -12.73
N LEU A 411 -29.06 -20.08 -13.92
CA LEU A 411 -28.54 -18.90 -14.61
C LEU A 411 -28.83 -17.60 -13.86
N ILE A 412 -30.00 -17.50 -13.21
CA ILE A 412 -30.43 -16.32 -12.45
C ILE A 412 -29.94 -16.40 -11.00
N LEU A 413 -29.94 -17.61 -10.42
CA LEU A 413 -29.61 -17.82 -9.01
C LEU A 413 -28.17 -17.42 -8.68
N GLY A 414 -27.19 -17.76 -9.53
CA GLY A 414 -25.78 -17.43 -9.29
C GLY A 414 -25.52 -15.92 -9.12
N PRO A 415 -25.90 -15.06 -10.08
CA PRO A 415 -25.78 -13.60 -9.96
C PRO A 415 -26.51 -13.01 -8.74
N VAL A 416 -27.74 -13.47 -8.46
CA VAL A 416 -28.54 -12.98 -7.33
C VAL A 416 -27.86 -13.31 -6.00
N LEU A 417 -27.42 -14.57 -5.82
CA LEU A 417 -26.71 -14.97 -4.61
C LEU A 417 -25.38 -14.23 -4.45
N MET A 418 -24.66 -13.97 -5.55
CA MET A 418 -23.42 -13.18 -5.52
C MET A 418 -23.68 -11.74 -5.08
N PHE A 419 -24.74 -11.09 -5.58
CA PHE A 419 -25.09 -9.74 -5.15
C PHE A 419 -25.54 -9.67 -3.69
N LEU A 420 -26.33 -10.65 -3.24
CA LEU A 420 -26.70 -10.77 -1.82
C LEU A 420 -25.47 -10.97 -0.92
N SER A 421 -24.49 -11.76 -1.38
CA SER A 421 -23.21 -11.91 -0.67
C SER A 421 -22.46 -10.57 -0.54
N ALA A 422 -22.47 -9.74 -1.59
CA ALA A 422 -21.84 -8.42 -1.58
C ALA A 422 -22.52 -7.48 -0.58
N ILE A 423 -23.86 -7.50 -0.50
CA ILE A 423 -24.62 -6.70 0.48
C ILE A 423 -24.29 -7.14 1.92
N ALA A 424 -24.28 -8.46 2.18
CA ALA A 424 -23.95 -9.00 3.49
C ALA A 424 -22.51 -8.63 3.90
N TRP A 425 -21.55 -8.73 2.97
CA TRP A 425 -20.16 -8.32 3.19
C TRP A 425 -20.02 -6.83 3.47
N SER A 426 -20.70 -5.97 2.70
CA SER A 426 -20.74 -4.52 2.94
C SER A 426 -21.35 -4.17 4.29
N THR A 427 -22.41 -4.87 4.70
CA THR A 427 -23.03 -4.69 6.01
C THR A 427 -22.06 -5.08 7.13
N TRP A 428 -21.35 -6.20 6.96
CA TRP A 428 -20.30 -6.61 7.90
C TRP A 428 -19.19 -5.55 8.02
N LEU A 429 -18.69 -5.00 6.91
CA LEU A 429 -17.67 -3.93 6.94
C LEU A 429 -18.11 -2.73 7.78
N VAL A 430 -19.34 -2.27 7.58
CA VAL A 430 -19.86 -1.09 8.30
C VAL A 430 -20.07 -1.40 9.79
N VAL A 431 -20.71 -2.53 10.12
CA VAL A 431 -20.91 -2.98 11.51
C VAL A 431 -19.57 -3.15 12.23
N GLN A 432 -18.54 -3.65 11.53
CA GLN A 432 -17.22 -3.87 12.09
C GLN A 432 -16.57 -2.59 12.64
N SER A 433 -16.79 -1.45 11.96
CA SER A 433 -16.27 -0.16 12.43
C SER A 433 -16.83 0.25 13.80
N LYS A 434 -18.12 -0.04 14.05
CA LYS A 434 -18.79 0.20 15.33
C LYS A 434 -18.47 -0.84 16.39
N LEU A 435 -18.26 -2.08 15.97
CA LEU A 435 -17.89 -3.15 16.90
C LEU A 435 -16.49 -2.93 17.49
N LEU A 436 -15.57 -2.35 16.72
CA LEU A 436 -14.23 -1.97 17.19
C LEU A 436 -14.25 -0.81 18.20
N GLU A 437 -15.26 0.07 18.17
CA GLU A 437 -15.45 1.10 19.22
C GLU A 437 -15.84 0.46 20.56
N LEU A 438 -16.53 -0.69 20.53
CA LEU A 438 -17.02 -1.41 21.73
C LEU A 438 -16.04 -2.47 22.25
N TYR A 439 -15.26 -3.08 21.35
CA TYR A 439 -14.30 -4.13 21.68
C TYR A 439 -12.98 -3.93 20.92
N PRO A 440 -12.00 -3.21 21.50
CA PRO A 440 -10.78 -2.78 20.81
C PRO A 440 -9.71 -3.88 20.63
N ALA A 441 -9.96 -5.10 21.11
CA ALA A 441 -9.05 -6.25 20.93
C ALA A 441 -9.29 -6.92 19.56
N ARG A 442 -8.47 -6.54 18.58
CA ARG A 442 -8.68 -6.81 17.15
C ARG A 442 -8.57 -8.29 16.79
N LEU A 443 -7.53 -8.96 17.28
CA LEU A 443 -7.28 -10.36 16.94
C LEU A 443 -8.25 -11.26 17.70
N HIS A 444 -8.52 -10.96 18.98
CA HIS A 444 -9.61 -11.60 19.74
C HIS A 444 -10.97 -11.47 19.04
N LEU A 445 -11.34 -10.27 18.57
CA LEU A 445 -12.59 -10.05 17.87
C LEU A 445 -12.69 -10.89 16.59
N SER A 446 -11.61 -10.90 15.80
CA SER A 446 -11.52 -11.69 14.57
C SER A 446 -11.64 -13.19 14.86
N THR A 447 -10.99 -13.66 15.92
CA THR A 447 -11.01 -15.06 16.36
C THR A 447 -12.40 -15.47 16.80
N LEU A 448 -13.08 -14.65 17.61
CA LEU A 448 -14.46 -14.90 18.05
C LEU A 448 -15.42 -14.94 16.86
N GLN A 449 -15.29 -14.02 15.90
CA GLN A 449 -16.11 -14.02 14.69
C GLN A 449 -15.85 -15.25 13.81
N CYS A 450 -14.60 -15.68 13.64
CA CYS A 450 -14.28 -16.90 12.89
C CYS A 450 -14.76 -18.16 13.61
N LEU A 451 -14.66 -18.21 14.95
CA LEU A 451 -15.14 -19.32 15.77
C LEU A 451 -16.65 -19.46 15.66
N ILE A 452 -17.39 -18.39 15.94
CA ILE A 452 -18.85 -18.36 15.83
C ILE A 452 -19.26 -18.65 14.38
N GLY A 453 -18.57 -18.05 13.40
CA GLY A 453 -18.81 -18.28 11.99
C GLY A 453 -18.59 -19.73 11.57
N SER A 454 -17.57 -20.40 12.10
CA SER A 454 -17.31 -21.82 11.85
C SER A 454 -18.43 -22.70 12.39
N VAL A 455 -18.94 -22.40 13.58
CA VAL A 455 -20.07 -23.12 14.19
C VAL A 455 -21.34 -22.92 13.36
N GLN A 456 -21.67 -21.67 13.03
CA GLN A 456 -22.84 -21.35 12.21
C GLN A 456 -22.76 -21.99 10.82
N SER A 457 -21.63 -21.88 10.13
CA SER A 457 -21.43 -22.45 8.79
C SER A 457 -21.46 -23.98 8.82
N THR A 458 -20.94 -24.61 9.89
CA THR A 458 -21.02 -26.07 10.09
C THR A 458 -22.46 -26.52 10.29
N ILE A 459 -23.26 -25.78 11.08
CA ILE A 459 -24.69 -26.07 11.27
C ILE A 459 -25.44 -25.95 9.95
N ILE A 460 -25.20 -24.89 9.18
CA ILE A 460 -25.83 -24.68 7.86
C ILE A 460 -25.42 -25.79 6.90
N ALA A 461 -24.13 -26.12 6.83
CA ALA A 461 -23.61 -27.18 5.98
C ALA A 461 -24.19 -28.56 6.39
N ALA A 462 -24.26 -28.88 7.68
CA ALA A 462 -24.81 -30.16 8.14
C ALA A 462 -26.33 -30.27 7.93
N ALA A 463 -27.06 -29.14 8.01
CA ALA A 463 -28.49 -29.10 7.75
C ALA A 463 -28.81 -29.29 6.25
N LEU A 464 -28.03 -28.67 5.36
CA LEU A 464 -28.24 -28.70 3.91
C LEU A 464 -27.55 -29.88 3.21
N GLU A 465 -26.45 -30.38 3.77
CA GLU A 465 -25.65 -31.48 3.24
C GLU A 465 -25.53 -32.61 4.27
N ARG A 466 -26.47 -33.57 4.21
CA ARG A 466 -26.58 -34.68 5.17
C ARG A 466 -25.65 -35.86 4.85
N GLU A 467 -24.98 -35.86 3.71
CA GLU A 467 -24.13 -36.97 3.27
C GLU A 467 -22.70 -36.85 3.82
N LEU A 468 -22.27 -37.83 4.61
CA LEU A 468 -20.94 -37.86 5.22
C LEU A 468 -19.79 -37.93 4.20
N ASN A 469 -20.05 -38.39 2.98
CA ASN A 469 -19.03 -38.45 1.93
C ASN A 469 -18.63 -37.05 1.43
N SER A 470 -19.54 -36.08 1.44
CA SER A 470 -19.28 -34.68 1.07
C SER A 470 -18.35 -33.96 2.06
N TRP A 471 -18.15 -34.53 3.26
CA TRP A 471 -17.25 -34.02 4.30
C TRP A 471 -15.84 -34.62 4.25
N LYS A 472 -15.59 -35.62 3.39
CA LYS A 472 -14.26 -36.22 3.26
C LYS A 472 -13.33 -35.30 2.46
N ILE A 473 -12.26 -34.82 3.11
CA ILE A 473 -11.23 -34.01 2.47
C ILE A 473 -10.22 -34.94 1.76
N ARG A 474 -9.92 -34.65 0.50
CA ARG A 474 -8.92 -35.38 -0.29
C ARG A 474 -7.56 -34.68 -0.23
N TRP A 475 -6.47 -35.46 -0.35
CA TRP A 475 -5.09 -34.94 -0.47
C TRP A 475 -4.82 -34.41 -1.89
N ASP A 476 -5.60 -33.43 -2.32
CA ASP A 476 -5.52 -32.83 -3.66
C ASP A 476 -5.68 -31.30 -3.59
N ILE A 477 -6.04 -30.68 -4.71
CA ILE A 477 -6.26 -29.23 -4.81
C ILE A 477 -7.30 -28.70 -3.80
N GLN A 478 -8.19 -29.56 -3.30
CA GLN A 478 -9.20 -29.21 -2.30
C GLN A 478 -8.54 -28.84 -0.96
N LEU A 479 -7.63 -29.67 -0.45
CA LEU A 479 -6.90 -29.39 0.78
C LEU A 479 -5.95 -28.20 0.63
N ALA A 480 -5.26 -28.08 -0.51
CA ALA A 480 -4.38 -26.95 -0.78
C ALA A 480 -5.15 -25.61 -0.82
N SER A 481 -6.33 -25.60 -1.45
CA SER A 481 -7.24 -24.46 -1.49
C SER A 481 -7.72 -24.08 -0.10
N LEU A 482 -8.08 -25.08 0.70
CA LEU A 482 -8.57 -24.90 2.06
C LEU A 482 -7.49 -24.34 2.99
N ALA A 483 -6.25 -24.84 2.89
CA ALA A 483 -5.11 -24.33 3.65
C ALA A 483 -4.80 -22.88 3.28
N TYR A 484 -4.72 -22.55 1.98
CA TYR A 484 -4.49 -21.19 1.52
C TYR A 484 -5.61 -20.22 1.99
N CYS A 485 -6.87 -20.59 1.75
CA CYS A 485 -8.00 -19.74 2.10
C CYS A 485 -8.19 -19.60 3.63
N GLY A 486 -7.93 -20.65 4.40
CA GLY A 486 -8.01 -20.64 5.86
C GLY A 486 -6.90 -19.81 6.51
N VAL A 487 -5.64 -20.12 6.19
CA VAL A 487 -4.46 -19.51 6.83
C VAL A 487 -4.23 -18.08 6.34
N PHE A 488 -4.13 -17.90 5.03
CA PHE A 488 -3.71 -16.62 4.46
C PHE A 488 -4.89 -15.64 4.36
N VAL A 489 -6.00 -16.10 3.78
CA VAL A 489 -7.07 -15.17 3.41
C VAL A 489 -7.99 -14.85 4.58
N THR A 490 -8.30 -15.84 5.42
CA THR A 490 -9.17 -15.63 6.59
C THR A 490 -8.34 -15.31 7.82
N GLY A 491 -7.30 -16.09 8.11
CA GLY A 491 -6.45 -15.90 9.28
C GLY A 491 -5.64 -14.61 9.26
N ALA A 492 -4.91 -14.32 8.18
CA ALA A 492 -4.09 -13.10 8.10
C ALA A 492 -4.86 -11.88 7.54
N ALA A 493 -5.60 -12.06 6.45
CA ALA A 493 -6.19 -10.93 5.75
C ALA A 493 -7.34 -10.27 6.54
N TYR A 494 -8.18 -11.01 7.28
CA TYR A 494 -9.26 -10.40 8.06
C TYR A 494 -8.72 -9.56 9.23
N GLY A 495 -7.69 -10.03 9.94
CA GLY A 495 -7.04 -9.25 10.99
C GLY A 495 -6.44 -7.94 10.45
N LEU A 496 -5.75 -8.01 9.30
CA LEU A 496 -5.21 -6.83 8.61
C LEU A 496 -6.32 -5.91 8.09
N GLN A 497 -7.42 -6.46 7.60
CA GLN A 497 -8.56 -5.72 7.09
C GLN A 497 -9.26 -4.95 8.21
N ILE A 498 -9.50 -5.59 9.36
CA ILE A 498 -10.07 -4.99 10.57
C ILE A 498 -9.16 -3.87 11.08
N TRP A 499 -7.85 -4.07 11.05
CA TRP A 499 -6.88 -3.02 11.34
C TRP A 499 -6.98 -1.83 10.37
N CYS A 500 -7.15 -2.08 9.07
CA CYS A 500 -7.36 -1.02 8.08
C CYS A 500 -8.69 -0.27 8.31
N ILE A 501 -9.76 -0.96 8.68
CA ILE A 501 -11.07 -0.37 9.01
C ILE A 501 -10.93 0.57 10.22
N GLU A 502 -10.22 0.17 11.27
CA GLU A 502 -9.98 1.02 12.43
C GLU A 502 -9.25 2.32 12.04
N LYS A 503 -8.27 2.23 11.13
CA LYS A 503 -7.42 3.38 10.79
C LYS A 503 -8.03 4.34 9.77
N LYS A 504 -8.77 3.84 8.78
CA LYS A 504 -9.27 4.64 7.66
C LYS A 504 -10.77 4.50 7.39
N GLY A 505 -11.48 3.70 8.19
CA GLY A 505 -12.90 3.47 8.06
C GLY A 505 -13.27 2.37 7.06
N PRO A 506 -14.53 1.91 7.09
CA PRO A 506 -15.00 0.77 6.29
C PRO A 506 -15.05 1.07 4.78
N PHE A 507 -15.40 2.31 4.42
CA PHE A 507 -15.45 2.72 3.02
C PHE A 507 -14.06 2.68 2.36
N TYR A 508 -13.01 3.16 3.05
CA TYR A 508 -11.64 3.12 2.51
C TYR A 508 -11.20 1.71 2.12
N VAL A 509 -11.51 0.72 2.96
CA VAL A 509 -11.18 -0.70 2.71
C VAL A 509 -11.93 -1.22 1.49
N SER A 510 -13.22 -0.89 1.36
CA SER A 510 -14.05 -1.34 0.24
C SER A 510 -13.59 -0.81 -1.13
N MET A 511 -12.95 0.36 -1.18
CA MET A 511 -12.46 0.98 -2.42
C MET A 511 -11.39 0.16 -3.16
N PHE A 512 -10.77 -0.82 -2.50
CA PHE A 512 -9.72 -1.64 -3.09
C PHE A 512 -10.23 -2.87 -3.83
N SER A 513 -11.52 -3.23 -3.71
CA SER A 513 -12.09 -4.40 -4.40
C SER A 513 -11.86 -4.43 -5.92
N PRO A 514 -11.85 -3.29 -6.66
CA PRO A 514 -11.60 -3.30 -8.11
C PRO A 514 -10.21 -3.81 -8.49
N LEU A 515 -9.23 -3.68 -7.59
CA LEU A 515 -7.89 -4.24 -7.81
C LEU A 515 -7.96 -5.77 -7.85
N ALA A 516 -8.77 -6.41 -6.99
CA ALA A 516 -8.96 -7.85 -7.03
C ALA A 516 -9.63 -8.31 -8.34
N LEU A 517 -10.56 -7.53 -8.92
CA LEU A 517 -11.09 -7.83 -10.26
C LEU A 517 -9.99 -7.84 -11.32
N VAL A 518 -9.17 -6.78 -11.38
CA VAL A 518 -8.11 -6.68 -12.39
C VAL A 518 -7.15 -7.86 -12.27
N LEU A 519 -6.71 -8.17 -11.05
CA LEU A 519 -5.84 -9.32 -10.79
C LEU A 519 -6.51 -10.64 -11.15
N THR A 520 -7.78 -10.85 -10.76
CA THR A 520 -8.54 -12.07 -11.07
C THR A 520 -8.76 -12.23 -12.57
N ALA A 521 -9.05 -11.16 -13.31
CA ALA A 521 -9.23 -11.19 -14.75
C ALA A 521 -7.92 -11.55 -15.48
N ILE A 522 -6.80 -10.99 -15.04
CA ILE A 522 -5.46 -11.32 -15.59
C ILE A 522 -5.14 -12.79 -15.31
N PHE A 523 -5.23 -13.23 -14.05
CA PHE A 523 -4.87 -14.60 -13.68
C PHE A 523 -5.86 -15.65 -14.19
N SER A 524 -7.17 -15.36 -14.29
CA SER A 524 -8.16 -16.29 -14.89
C SER A 524 -7.95 -16.47 -16.39
N ALA A 525 -7.61 -15.39 -17.11
CA ALA A 525 -7.25 -15.47 -18.52
C ALA A 525 -5.98 -16.34 -18.72
N ILE A 526 -5.04 -16.29 -17.79
CA ILE A 526 -3.81 -17.09 -17.80
C ILE A 526 -4.07 -18.55 -17.40
N LEU A 527 -4.82 -18.79 -16.30
CA LEU A 527 -4.96 -20.12 -15.69
C LEU A 527 -6.04 -21.00 -16.33
N TRP A 528 -7.12 -20.41 -16.85
CA TRP A 528 -8.26 -21.17 -17.39
C TRP A 528 -8.62 -20.82 -18.83
N ALA A 529 -7.84 -19.96 -19.49
CA ALA A 529 -8.07 -19.51 -20.86
C ALA A 529 -9.52 -19.02 -21.08
N GLU A 530 -10.13 -18.39 -20.07
CA GLU A 530 -11.47 -17.82 -20.21
C GLU A 530 -11.44 -16.78 -21.34
N ARG A 531 -12.26 -17.00 -22.38
CA ARG A 531 -12.44 -16.00 -23.44
C ARG A 531 -13.11 -14.77 -22.85
N LEU A 532 -12.36 -13.67 -22.75
CA LEU A 532 -12.89 -12.37 -22.36
C LEU A 532 -13.76 -11.84 -23.50
N ASN A 533 -15.08 -11.90 -23.31
CA ASN A 533 -16.01 -11.32 -24.27
C ASN A 533 -15.91 -9.78 -24.22
N TRP A 534 -16.11 -9.12 -25.36
CA TRP A 534 -16.12 -7.64 -25.47
C TRP A 534 -17.03 -6.97 -24.42
N GLN A 535 -18.12 -7.63 -24.05
CA GLN A 535 -19.07 -7.15 -23.03
C GLN A 535 -18.49 -7.18 -21.61
N SER A 536 -17.64 -8.15 -21.28
CA SER A 536 -16.93 -8.20 -20.01
C SER A 536 -15.88 -7.10 -19.91
N ILE A 537 -15.27 -6.73 -21.04
CA ILE A 537 -14.36 -5.60 -21.15
C ILE A 537 -15.14 -4.29 -20.95
N LEU A 538 -16.28 -4.11 -21.63
CA LEU A 538 -17.14 -2.94 -21.48
C LEU A 538 -17.69 -2.79 -20.04
N GLY A 539 -18.17 -3.89 -19.45
CA GLY A 539 -18.63 -3.91 -18.05
C GLY A 539 -17.50 -3.59 -17.06
N GLY A 540 -16.29 -4.11 -17.29
CA GLY A 540 -15.09 -3.75 -16.52
C GLY A 540 -14.73 -2.26 -16.62
N ILE A 541 -14.79 -1.69 -17.83
CA ILE A 541 -14.55 -0.26 -18.07
C ILE A 541 -15.60 0.60 -17.34
N LEU A 542 -16.88 0.24 -17.42
CA LEU A 542 -17.97 0.95 -16.73
C LEU A 542 -17.79 0.90 -15.20
N ILE A 543 -17.41 -0.25 -14.64
CA ILE A 543 -17.15 -0.41 -13.20
C ILE A 543 -16.00 0.49 -12.75
N VAL A 544 -14.88 0.50 -13.47
CA VAL A 544 -13.70 1.34 -13.15
C VAL A 544 -14.02 2.83 -13.34
N GLY A 545 -14.74 3.19 -14.40
CA GLY A 545 -15.17 4.55 -14.68
C GLY A 545 -16.16 5.09 -13.64
N GLY A 546 -17.15 4.29 -13.23
CA GLY A 546 -18.10 4.65 -12.18
C GLY A 546 -17.43 4.89 -10.82
N LEU A 547 -16.49 4.00 -10.44
CA LEU A 547 -15.69 4.16 -9.22
C LEU A 547 -14.83 5.43 -9.26
N TYR A 548 -14.21 5.73 -10.40
CA TYR A 548 -13.44 6.96 -10.58
C TYR A 548 -14.32 8.21 -10.45
N GLY A 549 -15.55 8.18 -11.00
CA GLY A 549 -16.53 9.26 -10.86
C GLY A 549 -16.90 9.55 -9.40
N VAL A 550 -17.12 8.51 -8.59
CA VAL A 550 -17.37 8.63 -7.14
C VAL A 550 -16.18 9.28 -6.42
N LEU A 551 -14.96 8.84 -6.73
CA LEU A 551 -13.74 9.35 -6.11
C LEU A 551 -13.44 10.79 -6.47
N TRP A 552 -13.63 11.13 -7.74
CA TRP A 552 -13.41 12.47 -8.24
C TRP A 552 -14.45 13.46 -7.68
N GLY A 553 -15.73 13.07 -7.67
CA GLY A 553 -16.80 13.85 -7.04
C GLY A 553 -16.53 14.11 -5.55
N ARG A 554 -15.97 13.14 -4.82
CA ARG A 554 -15.54 13.33 -3.42
C ARG A 554 -14.40 14.33 -3.30
N SER A 555 -13.32 14.14 -4.07
CA SER A 555 -12.14 15.02 -4.02
C SER A 555 -12.47 16.48 -4.32
N LYS A 556 -13.45 16.73 -5.19
CA LYS A 556 -13.87 18.08 -5.56
C LYS A 556 -14.90 18.69 -4.60
N ALA A 557 -15.84 17.90 -4.07
CA ALA A 557 -16.76 18.34 -3.02
C ALA A 557 -15.98 18.85 -1.77
N GLU A 558 -14.91 18.13 -1.41
CA GLU A 558 -14.05 18.47 -0.27
C GLU A 558 -13.24 19.76 -0.53
N LYS A 559 -12.72 19.96 -1.74
CA LYS A 559 -12.08 21.23 -2.13
C LYS A 559 -13.04 22.42 -2.10
N GLN A 560 -14.32 22.20 -2.39
CA GLN A 560 -15.34 23.25 -2.37
C GLN A 560 -15.76 23.63 -0.94
N GLU A 561 -15.81 22.66 -0.01
CA GLU A 561 -16.03 22.94 1.42
C GLU A 561 -14.84 23.67 2.06
N ILE A 562 -13.61 23.35 1.66
CA ILE A 562 -12.38 24.06 2.08
C ILE A 562 -12.37 25.51 1.55
N HIS A 563 -12.86 25.75 0.32
CA HIS A 563 -12.89 27.08 -0.28
C HIS A 563 -14.00 27.99 0.30
N ASN A 564 -15.09 27.42 0.81
CA ASN A 564 -16.25 28.16 1.34
C ASN A 564 -16.15 28.60 2.82
N GLY A 565 -14.95 28.60 3.41
CA GLY A 565 -14.67 29.38 4.64
C GLY A 565 -15.38 28.94 5.93
N LYS A 566 -15.89 27.70 6.05
CA LYS A 566 -16.32 27.13 7.34
C LYS A 566 -15.12 26.49 8.06
N ILE A 567 -14.31 27.31 8.72
CA ILE A 567 -13.10 26.84 9.42
C ILE A 567 -13.36 26.53 10.91
N ASP A 568 -14.45 27.01 11.51
CA ASP A 568 -14.64 26.91 12.96
C ASP A 568 -15.36 25.63 13.45
N GLU A 569 -15.92 24.82 12.55
CA GLU A 569 -16.46 23.48 12.90
C GLU A 569 -15.59 22.31 12.39
N LEU A 570 -14.43 22.59 11.77
CA LEU A 570 -13.59 21.57 11.15
C LEU A 570 -12.59 20.90 12.11
N PHE A 571 -12.55 21.30 13.39
CA PHE A 571 -11.65 20.76 14.40
C PHE A 571 -12.24 19.60 15.23
N SER A 572 -13.45 19.13 14.90
CA SER A 572 -14.15 18.03 15.61
C SER A 572 -14.49 16.79 14.75
N LEU A 573 -13.97 16.67 13.52
CA LEU A 573 -14.14 15.47 12.68
C LEU A 573 -12.93 14.53 12.72
N PRO A 574 -13.14 13.21 12.55
CA PRO A 574 -12.10 12.20 12.79
C PRO A 574 -10.94 12.30 11.78
N LEU A 575 -9.82 11.67 12.14
CA LEU A 575 -8.44 11.79 11.65
C LEU A 575 -8.04 11.37 10.20
N PRO A 576 -8.86 10.94 9.20
CA PRO A 576 -8.28 10.35 7.98
C PRO A 576 -7.61 11.29 6.97
N TRP A 577 -7.79 12.62 7.03
CA TRP A 577 -7.58 13.45 5.82
C TRP A 577 -6.38 14.40 5.81
N LYS A 578 -5.66 14.58 6.94
CA LYS A 578 -4.28 15.12 6.91
C LYS A 578 -3.30 14.20 6.14
N GLN A 579 -3.72 12.97 5.80
CA GLN A 579 -2.92 11.95 5.12
C GLN A 579 -3.03 11.94 3.59
N PHE A 580 -3.89 12.74 2.97
CA PHE A 580 -3.98 12.76 1.50
C PHE A 580 -2.76 13.45 0.85
N ILE A 581 -2.14 14.40 1.56
CA ILE A 581 -0.88 15.05 1.17
C ILE A 581 0.30 14.05 1.23
N THR A 582 0.23 13.01 2.07
CA THR A 582 1.27 11.95 2.13
C THR A 582 1.09 10.85 1.06
N MET A 583 -0.06 10.73 0.39
CA MET A 583 -0.23 9.79 -0.74
C MET A 583 0.64 10.14 -1.95
N GLN A 584 0.97 11.43 -2.16
CA GLN A 584 1.90 11.86 -3.21
C GLN A 584 3.33 11.30 -3.01
N ALA A 585 3.74 11.00 -1.77
CA ALA A 585 5.08 10.48 -1.50
C ALA A 585 5.25 8.99 -1.89
N CYS A 586 4.17 8.19 -1.88
CA CYS A 586 4.21 6.75 -2.17
C CYS A 586 3.74 6.35 -3.57
N ALA A 587 3.00 7.22 -4.25
CA ALA A 587 2.57 7.01 -5.63
C ALA A 587 3.71 6.62 -6.61
N PRO A 588 4.95 7.18 -6.56
CA PRO A 588 6.04 6.74 -7.44
C PRO A 588 6.52 5.30 -7.16
N TYR A 589 6.46 4.83 -5.92
CA TYR A 589 6.87 3.45 -5.59
C TYR A 589 5.84 2.44 -6.10
N ALA A 590 4.54 2.70 -5.87
CA ALA A 590 3.46 1.86 -6.38
C ALA A 590 3.40 1.84 -7.91
N ALA A 591 3.60 2.99 -8.55
CA ALA A 591 3.69 3.09 -10.01
C ALA A 591 4.84 2.25 -10.55
N MET A 592 6.02 2.28 -9.91
CA MET A 592 7.15 1.46 -10.33
C MET A 592 6.92 -0.04 -10.13
N LEU A 593 6.27 -0.47 -9.04
CA LEU A 593 5.91 -1.89 -8.87
C LEU A 593 4.98 -2.39 -9.99
N LEU A 594 3.96 -1.59 -10.36
CA LEU A 594 3.05 -1.90 -11.45
C LEU A 594 3.76 -1.97 -12.81
N VAL A 595 4.68 -1.03 -13.07
CA VAL A 595 5.49 -1.02 -14.29
C VAL A 595 6.35 -2.28 -14.39
N GLN A 596 6.99 -2.72 -13.30
CA GLN A 596 7.80 -3.95 -13.30
C GLN A 596 6.95 -5.22 -13.49
N LEU A 597 5.75 -5.27 -12.89
CA LEU A 597 4.81 -6.37 -13.12
C LEU A 597 4.38 -6.44 -14.59
N ALA A 598 4.08 -5.29 -15.20
CA ALA A 598 3.70 -5.21 -16.60
C ALA A 598 4.85 -5.65 -17.53
N TYR A 599 6.08 -5.17 -17.27
CA TYR A 599 7.28 -5.62 -17.99
C TYR A 599 7.51 -7.13 -17.83
N GLY A 600 7.28 -7.69 -16.64
CA GLY A 600 7.39 -9.13 -16.38
C GLY A 600 6.45 -9.95 -17.26
N GLY A 601 5.18 -9.56 -17.33
CA GLY A 601 4.20 -10.19 -18.23
C GLY A 601 4.60 -10.06 -19.72
N SER A 602 5.18 -8.91 -20.11
CA SER A 602 5.60 -8.67 -21.50
C SER A 602 6.74 -9.60 -21.95
N ASN A 603 7.67 -9.94 -21.05
CA ASN A 603 8.80 -10.82 -21.37
C ASN A 603 8.35 -12.25 -21.69
N ILE A 604 7.37 -12.76 -20.96
CA ILE A 604 6.80 -14.09 -21.18
C ILE A 604 6.00 -14.12 -22.47
N LEU A 605 5.08 -13.16 -22.66
CA LEU A 605 4.27 -13.05 -23.87
C LEU A 605 5.11 -12.85 -25.13
N MET A 606 6.18 -12.06 -25.03
CA MET A 606 7.13 -11.86 -26.12
C MET A 606 7.86 -13.15 -26.47
N LYS A 607 8.40 -13.87 -25.48
CA LYS A 607 9.10 -15.13 -25.76
C LYS A 607 8.18 -16.12 -26.45
N ILE A 608 6.94 -16.27 -25.99
CA ILE A 608 5.93 -17.12 -26.65
C ILE A 608 5.68 -16.67 -28.09
N ALA A 609 5.59 -15.36 -28.34
CA ALA A 609 5.33 -14.84 -29.67
C ALA A 609 6.52 -15.03 -30.63
N LEU A 610 7.76 -14.84 -30.16
CA LEU A 610 8.99 -15.08 -30.93
C LEU A 610 9.11 -16.55 -31.35
N GLU A 611 8.84 -17.49 -30.43
CA GLU A 611 8.86 -18.93 -30.73
C GLU A 611 7.78 -19.34 -31.74
N LYS A 612 6.68 -18.58 -31.82
CA LYS A 612 5.63 -18.77 -32.83
C LYS A 612 5.95 -18.07 -34.17
N GLY A 613 7.16 -17.54 -34.34
CA GLY A 613 7.62 -16.93 -35.59
C GLY A 613 7.31 -15.43 -35.74
N LEU A 614 6.98 -14.72 -34.65
CA LEU A 614 6.81 -13.27 -34.72
C LEU A 614 8.15 -12.59 -35.04
N ASN A 615 8.19 -11.78 -36.08
CA ASN A 615 9.36 -10.97 -36.38
C ASN A 615 9.48 -9.81 -35.40
N GLN A 616 10.60 -9.75 -34.68
CA GLN A 616 10.88 -8.73 -33.67
C GLN A 616 10.89 -7.29 -34.18
N ILE A 617 11.33 -7.06 -35.42
CA ILE A 617 11.48 -5.70 -35.97
C ILE A 617 10.10 -5.14 -36.31
N VAL A 618 9.27 -5.94 -36.97
CA VAL A 618 7.88 -5.60 -37.29
C VAL A 618 7.04 -5.44 -36.02
N PHE A 619 7.29 -6.26 -35.00
CA PHE A 619 6.66 -6.12 -33.70
C PHE A 619 6.89 -4.73 -33.07
N VAL A 620 8.13 -4.24 -33.10
CA VAL A 620 8.47 -2.92 -32.51
C VAL A 620 7.72 -1.80 -33.24
N VAL A 621 7.55 -1.89 -34.57
CA VAL A 621 6.76 -0.92 -35.34
C VAL A 621 5.31 -0.89 -34.87
N TYR A 622 4.61 -2.03 -34.92
CA TYR A 622 3.19 -2.08 -34.58
C TYR A 622 2.91 -1.64 -33.14
N ARG A 623 3.77 -2.04 -32.20
CA ARG A 623 3.67 -1.67 -30.79
C ARG A 623 3.63 -0.16 -30.58
N HIS A 624 4.49 0.59 -31.26
CA HIS A 624 4.56 2.05 -31.10
C HIS A 624 3.45 2.77 -31.88
N VAL A 625 3.04 2.25 -33.05
CA VAL A 625 1.88 2.78 -33.78
C VAL A 625 0.61 2.71 -32.92
N ILE A 626 0.37 1.58 -32.26
CA ILE A 626 -0.77 1.43 -31.34
C ILE A 626 -0.69 2.44 -30.20
N ALA A 627 0.49 2.65 -29.61
CA ALA A 627 0.68 3.62 -28.53
C ALA A 627 0.41 5.06 -28.99
N VAL A 628 0.81 5.43 -30.22
CA VAL A 628 0.54 6.76 -30.81
C VAL A 628 -0.96 6.96 -31.04
N ILE A 629 -1.64 5.97 -31.63
CA ILE A 629 -3.09 6.03 -31.87
C ILE A 629 -3.84 6.18 -30.55
N LEU A 630 -3.40 5.47 -29.51
CA LEU A 630 -4.03 5.52 -28.20
C LEU A 630 -3.77 6.84 -27.47
N LEU A 631 -2.52 7.30 -27.40
CA LEU A 631 -2.14 8.48 -26.60
C LEU A 631 -2.35 9.81 -27.32
N GLY A 632 -2.21 9.84 -28.65
CA GLY A 632 -2.20 11.07 -29.45
C GLY A 632 -3.42 11.97 -29.23
N PRO A 633 -4.66 11.45 -29.28
CA PRO A 633 -5.86 12.25 -29.05
C PRO A 633 -5.90 12.85 -27.64
N PHE A 634 -5.58 12.07 -26.61
CA PHE A 634 -5.57 12.54 -25.22
C PHE A 634 -4.45 13.55 -24.96
N ALA A 635 -3.26 13.30 -25.52
CA ALA A 635 -2.14 14.24 -25.45
C ALA A 635 -2.51 15.58 -26.08
N TYR A 636 -3.20 15.55 -27.22
CA TYR A 636 -3.67 16.76 -27.89
C TYR A 636 -4.70 17.52 -27.04
N VAL A 637 -5.74 16.84 -26.54
CA VAL A 637 -6.83 17.53 -25.82
C VAL A 637 -6.40 18.02 -24.44
N ILE A 638 -5.68 17.21 -23.66
CA ILE A 638 -5.37 17.48 -22.25
C ILE A 638 -4.22 18.50 -22.13
N GLU A 639 -3.16 18.34 -22.91
CA GLU A 639 -1.93 19.11 -22.75
C GLU A 639 -1.78 20.26 -23.76
N ARG A 640 -2.79 20.56 -24.60
CA ARG A 640 -2.70 21.63 -25.63
C ARG A 640 -2.15 22.97 -25.12
N LYS A 641 -2.50 23.37 -23.90
CA LYS A 641 -2.09 24.65 -23.29
C LYS A 641 -0.72 24.60 -22.60
N GLN A 642 -0.14 23.41 -22.41
CA GLN A 642 1.11 23.19 -21.66
C GLN A 642 2.30 22.83 -22.57
N ARG A 643 2.09 22.73 -23.88
CA ARG A 643 3.11 22.33 -24.86
C ARG A 643 4.05 23.50 -25.18
N PRO A 644 5.37 23.37 -24.96
CA PRO A 644 6.32 24.31 -25.53
C PRO A 644 6.43 24.13 -27.05
N SER A 645 6.93 25.17 -27.72
CA SER A 645 7.18 25.14 -29.15
C SER A 645 8.23 24.09 -29.51
N LEU A 646 7.97 23.34 -30.60
CA LEU A 646 8.88 22.32 -31.10
C LEU A 646 9.97 22.99 -31.96
N SER A 647 11.03 23.48 -31.31
CA SER A 647 12.22 23.93 -32.04
C SER A 647 12.99 22.73 -32.62
N LEU A 648 13.78 22.95 -33.67
CA LEU A 648 14.60 21.91 -34.30
C LEU A 648 15.51 21.20 -33.28
N SER A 649 16.07 21.95 -32.32
CA SER A 649 16.89 21.40 -31.24
C SER A 649 16.11 20.42 -30.34
N VAL A 650 14.85 20.74 -30.00
CA VAL A 650 13.99 19.87 -29.19
C VAL A 650 13.59 18.62 -29.96
N ILE A 651 13.28 18.77 -31.25
CA ILE A 651 12.96 17.63 -32.14
C ILE A 651 14.15 16.68 -32.23
N ILE A 652 15.36 17.19 -32.44
CA ILE A 652 16.59 16.37 -32.48
C ILE A 652 16.79 15.64 -31.14
N LYS A 653 16.61 16.32 -30.01
CA LYS A 653 16.72 15.69 -28.68
C LYS A 653 15.72 14.56 -28.48
N ILE A 654 14.45 14.74 -28.89
CA ILE A 654 13.41 13.70 -28.82
C ILE A 654 13.69 12.56 -29.81
N PHE A 655 14.20 12.87 -31.00
CA PHE A 655 14.58 11.86 -31.99
C PHE A 655 15.71 10.96 -31.48
N VAL A 656 16.75 11.53 -30.87
CA VAL A 656 17.85 10.77 -30.25
C VAL A 656 17.34 9.97 -29.05
N LEU A 657 16.44 10.55 -28.23
CA LEU A 657 15.79 9.87 -27.11
C LEU A 657 15.03 8.61 -27.56
N SER A 658 14.25 8.73 -28.63
CA SER A 658 13.54 7.62 -29.27
C SER A 658 14.51 6.58 -29.85
N SER A 659 15.61 7.01 -30.46
CA SER A 659 16.58 6.10 -31.07
C SER A 659 17.20 5.17 -30.02
N LEU A 660 17.70 5.72 -28.91
CA LEU A 660 18.34 4.93 -27.85
C LEU A 660 17.34 4.04 -27.11
N GLY A 661 16.19 4.61 -26.72
CA GLY A 661 15.26 3.97 -25.81
C GLY A 661 14.33 2.94 -26.42
N THR A 662 13.88 3.21 -27.64
CA THR A 662 12.84 2.41 -28.29
C THR A 662 13.36 1.68 -29.51
N THR A 663 14.15 2.33 -30.37
CA THR A 663 14.62 1.70 -31.61
C THR A 663 15.77 0.74 -31.35
N ILE A 664 16.89 1.21 -30.80
CA ILE A 664 18.10 0.40 -30.56
C ILE A 664 17.83 -0.62 -29.44
N HIS A 665 17.39 -0.15 -28.27
CA HIS A 665 17.18 -1.03 -27.13
C HIS A 665 16.21 -2.17 -27.45
N LEU A 666 14.98 -1.90 -27.92
CA LEU A 666 13.98 -2.97 -28.07
C LEU A 666 14.34 -3.95 -29.18
N ASN A 667 14.84 -3.48 -30.32
CA ASN A 667 15.22 -4.38 -31.42
C ASN A 667 16.37 -5.30 -30.99
N VAL A 668 17.38 -4.76 -30.31
CA VAL A 668 18.53 -5.55 -29.84
C VAL A 668 18.13 -6.45 -28.66
N TYR A 669 17.28 -5.98 -27.74
CA TYR A 669 16.77 -6.75 -26.60
C TYR A 669 15.97 -7.97 -27.06
N TYR A 670 15.02 -7.78 -27.98
CA TYR A 670 14.20 -8.89 -28.49
C TYR A 670 14.99 -9.84 -29.38
N ALA A 671 15.99 -9.33 -30.13
CA ALA A 671 16.97 -10.18 -30.81
C ALA A 671 17.73 -11.07 -29.82
N GLY A 672 18.19 -10.52 -28.71
CA GLY A 672 18.85 -11.30 -27.68
C GLY A 672 17.90 -12.28 -26.97
N LEU A 673 16.66 -11.87 -26.68
CA LEU A 673 15.62 -12.70 -26.04
C LEU A 673 15.21 -13.89 -26.93
N ALA A 674 15.31 -13.78 -28.25
CA ALA A 674 15.14 -14.92 -29.15
C ALA A 674 16.17 -16.02 -28.86
N TYR A 675 17.43 -15.65 -28.57
CA TYR A 675 18.53 -16.59 -28.32
C TYR A 675 18.70 -17.02 -26.85
N THR A 676 17.95 -16.45 -25.90
CA THR A 676 18.06 -16.77 -24.47
C THR A 676 16.70 -16.97 -23.81
N SER A 677 16.67 -17.28 -22.51
CA SER A 677 15.43 -17.38 -21.75
C SER A 677 15.00 -16.03 -21.17
N PRO A 678 13.69 -15.82 -20.90
CA PRO A 678 13.18 -14.63 -20.22
C PRO A 678 13.82 -14.42 -18.84
N THR A 679 14.11 -15.51 -18.14
CA THR A 679 14.74 -15.48 -16.81
C THR A 679 16.18 -14.96 -16.90
N VAL A 680 16.96 -15.38 -17.90
CA VAL A 680 18.31 -14.85 -18.14
C VAL A 680 18.24 -13.39 -18.62
N ALA A 681 17.32 -13.08 -19.54
CA ALA A 681 17.16 -11.73 -20.07
C ALA A 681 16.77 -10.70 -18.99
N SER A 682 15.85 -11.07 -18.11
CA SER A 682 15.47 -10.25 -16.96
C SER A 682 16.62 -10.13 -15.97
N ALA A 683 17.38 -11.20 -15.69
CA ALA A 683 18.52 -11.12 -14.80
C ALA A 683 19.60 -10.14 -15.24
N LEU A 684 19.89 -10.09 -16.55
CA LEU A 684 20.81 -9.11 -17.13
C LEU A 684 20.33 -7.66 -17.00
N SER A 685 19.02 -7.42 -16.77
CA SER A 685 18.49 -6.09 -16.49
C SER A 685 18.96 -5.51 -15.15
N ASN A 686 19.54 -6.33 -14.28
CA ASN A 686 20.09 -5.88 -12.99
C ASN A 686 21.31 -4.97 -13.13
N VAL A 687 21.92 -4.96 -14.32
CA VAL A 687 23.02 -4.06 -14.68
C VAL A 687 22.51 -2.63 -14.96
N ILE A 688 21.21 -2.43 -15.24
CA ILE A 688 20.61 -1.12 -15.53
C ILE A 688 20.87 -0.09 -14.41
N PRO A 689 20.56 -0.34 -13.12
CA PRO A 689 20.84 0.63 -12.05
C PRO A 689 22.31 1.04 -11.99
N SER A 690 23.22 0.08 -12.17
CA SER A 690 24.66 0.34 -12.15
C SER A 690 25.11 1.22 -13.33
N LEU A 691 24.69 0.90 -14.55
CA LEU A 691 25.00 1.70 -15.74
C LEU A 691 24.37 3.08 -15.69
N THR A 692 23.13 3.20 -15.22
CA THR A 692 22.44 4.48 -15.05
C THR A 692 23.14 5.35 -14.02
N PHE A 693 23.64 4.77 -12.92
CA PHE A 693 24.43 5.49 -11.93
C PHE A 693 25.76 5.99 -12.52
N ILE A 694 26.53 5.12 -13.20
CA ILE A 694 27.80 5.50 -13.84
C ILE A 694 27.58 6.67 -14.81
N MET A 695 26.57 6.58 -15.67
CA MET A 695 26.24 7.64 -16.64
C MET A 695 25.78 8.92 -15.94
N ALA A 696 25.02 8.83 -14.83
CA ALA A 696 24.62 9.99 -14.04
C ALA A 696 25.82 10.70 -13.39
N VAL A 697 26.84 9.95 -12.96
CA VAL A 697 28.09 10.51 -12.42
C VAL A 697 28.91 11.18 -13.52
N LEU A 698 29.11 10.51 -14.66
CA LEU A 698 29.84 11.07 -15.81
C LEU A 698 29.23 12.38 -16.34
N LEU A 699 27.91 12.50 -16.29
CA LEU A 699 27.18 13.69 -16.72
C LEU A 699 27.00 14.74 -15.61
N GLY A 700 27.65 14.56 -14.45
CA GLY A 700 27.59 15.51 -13.33
C GLY A 700 26.20 15.62 -12.68
N MET A 701 25.27 14.71 -12.99
CA MET A 701 23.93 14.67 -12.40
C MET A 701 23.93 14.11 -10.98
N GLU A 702 24.96 13.35 -10.61
CA GLU A 702 25.16 12.82 -9.26
C GLU A 702 26.59 13.09 -8.78
N LYS A 703 26.74 13.86 -7.69
CA LYS A 703 28.05 14.18 -7.09
C LYS A 703 28.45 13.05 -6.15
N VAL A 704 29.49 12.29 -6.49
CA VAL A 704 30.06 11.26 -5.61
C VAL A 704 31.20 11.89 -4.81
N LYS A 705 31.01 12.06 -3.50
CA LYS A 705 32.11 12.41 -2.59
C LYS A 705 32.96 11.16 -2.36
N THR A 706 34.06 11.00 -3.10
CA THR A 706 34.97 9.84 -3.06
C THR A 706 35.64 9.63 -1.70
N GLU A 707 35.70 10.67 -0.86
CA GLU A 707 36.22 10.59 0.51
C GLU A 707 35.15 10.18 1.55
N SER A 708 33.88 10.10 1.14
CA SER A 708 32.79 9.75 2.05
C SER A 708 32.50 8.24 2.06
N PRO A 709 32.18 7.64 3.22
CA PRO A 709 31.79 6.23 3.30
C PRO A 709 30.50 5.94 2.50
N GLY A 710 29.64 6.96 2.29
CA GLY A 710 28.47 6.86 1.43
C GLY A 710 28.83 6.75 -0.06
N GLY A 711 29.84 7.50 -0.53
CA GLY A 711 30.37 7.41 -1.89
C GLY A 711 31.00 6.06 -2.21
N TRP A 712 31.81 5.53 -1.29
CA TRP A 712 32.40 4.18 -1.40
C TRP A 712 31.34 3.08 -1.41
N ALA A 713 30.31 3.18 -0.55
CA ALA A 713 29.21 2.22 -0.53
C ALA A 713 28.44 2.17 -1.86
N LYS A 714 28.27 3.32 -2.53
CA LYS A 714 27.67 3.38 -3.87
C LYS A 714 28.54 2.74 -4.95
N MET A 715 29.85 3.03 -4.98
CA MET A 715 30.74 2.44 -5.99
C MET A 715 30.90 0.93 -5.80
N LEU A 716 31.13 0.48 -4.56
CA LEU A 716 31.28 -0.94 -4.24
C LEU A 716 29.96 -1.71 -4.45
N GLY A 717 28.82 -1.13 -4.05
CA GLY A 717 27.50 -1.72 -4.30
C GLY A 717 27.19 -1.87 -5.79
N THR A 718 27.59 -0.88 -6.60
CA THR A 718 27.47 -0.90 -8.06
C THR A 718 28.29 -2.04 -8.68
N ALA A 719 29.54 -2.23 -8.22
CA ALA A 719 30.42 -3.31 -8.66
C ALA A 719 29.86 -4.69 -8.26
N ILE A 720 29.37 -4.84 -7.02
CA ILE A 720 28.76 -6.07 -6.52
C ILE A 720 27.50 -6.45 -7.34
N CYS A 721 26.67 -5.48 -7.74
CA CYS A 721 25.51 -5.72 -8.62
C CYS A 721 25.93 -6.27 -9.99
N ILE A 722 26.97 -5.69 -10.59
CA ILE A 722 27.48 -6.13 -11.90
C ILE A 722 28.04 -7.55 -11.77
N SER A 723 28.88 -7.81 -10.77
CA SER A 723 29.42 -9.14 -10.48
C SER A 723 28.32 -10.16 -10.21
N GLY A 724 27.29 -9.82 -9.44
CA GLY A 724 26.14 -10.68 -9.17
C GLY A 724 25.33 -11.03 -10.43
N SER A 725 25.15 -10.08 -11.33
CA SER A 725 24.49 -10.32 -12.63
C SER A 725 25.32 -11.22 -13.55
N LEU A 726 26.65 -11.06 -13.55
CA LEU A 726 27.56 -11.93 -14.31
C LEU A 726 27.55 -13.35 -13.73
N VAL A 727 27.58 -13.49 -12.40
CA VAL A 727 27.47 -14.79 -11.71
C VAL A 727 26.14 -15.48 -12.04
N PHE A 728 25.02 -14.75 -12.00
CA PHE A 728 23.71 -15.29 -12.39
C PHE A 728 23.73 -15.86 -13.82
N THR A 729 24.43 -15.20 -14.73
CA THR A 729 24.40 -15.49 -16.18
C THR A 729 25.37 -16.62 -16.55
N PHE A 730 26.59 -16.59 -16.01
CA PHE A 730 27.67 -17.48 -16.42
C PHE A 730 27.81 -18.71 -15.51
N TRP A 731 27.31 -18.68 -14.27
CA TRP A 731 27.40 -19.82 -13.35
C TRP A 731 26.11 -20.65 -13.32
N LYS A 732 26.06 -21.72 -14.12
CA LYS A 732 25.05 -22.76 -13.97
C LYS A 732 25.53 -23.83 -12.99
N GLY A 733 25.29 -23.61 -11.70
CA GLY A 733 25.50 -24.64 -10.66
C GLY A 733 24.46 -25.77 -10.70
N GLY A 734 24.59 -26.72 -9.75
CA GLY A 734 23.65 -27.84 -9.58
C GLY A 734 22.19 -27.39 -9.34
N TYR A 735 21.25 -28.29 -9.65
CA TYR A 735 19.81 -28.03 -9.53
C TYR A 735 19.37 -28.11 -8.06
N LEU A 736 18.77 -27.06 -7.53
CA LEU A 736 18.34 -26.99 -6.12
C LEU A 736 16.92 -27.54 -5.90
N PHE A 737 16.01 -27.38 -6.87
CA PHE A 737 14.62 -27.82 -6.73
C PHE A 737 14.27 -28.83 -7.82
N LYS A 738 13.80 -30.01 -7.40
CA LYS A 738 13.07 -30.95 -8.27
C LYS A 738 11.68 -30.32 -8.47
N SER A 739 11.35 -29.98 -9.71
CA SER A 739 10.14 -29.21 -10.08
C SER A 739 8.86 -29.76 -9.44
N PHE A 740 7.94 -28.88 -9.05
CA PHE A 740 6.63 -29.23 -8.47
C PHE A 740 5.65 -29.90 -9.45
N GLU A 741 6.01 -30.04 -10.72
CA GLU A 741 5.20 -30.77 -11.70
C GLU A 741 6.08 -31.28 -12.85
N ASN A 742 5.78 -32.49 -13.36
CA ASN A 742 6.54 -33.13 -14.44
C ASN A 742 6.16 -32.64 -15.85
N ARG A 743 5.27 -31.65 -16.00
CA ARG A 743 4.83 -31.12 -17.31
C ARG A 743 4.73 -29.59 -17.31
N ALA A 744 5.39 -28.95 -18.27
CA ALA A 744 5.24 -27.51 -18.53
C ALA A 744 3.83 -27.20 -19.11
N LEU A 745 3.24 -26.05 -18.74
CA LEU A 745 1.92 -25.61 -19.21
C LEU A 745 1.87 -25.37 -20.73
N ILE A 746 3.01 -25.06 -21.35
CA ILE A 746 3.16 -24.97 -22.81
C ILE A 746 4.40 -25.77 -23.20
N ASN A 747 4.21 -26.90 -23.88
CA ASN A 747 5.30 -27.73 -24.38
C ASN A 747 5.89 -27.11 -25.66
N ILE A 748 6.75 -26.11 -25.50
CA ILE A 748 7.42 -25.40 -26.62
C ILE A 748 8.62 -26.21 -27.13
N TYR A 749 9.19 -27.07 -26.30
CA TYR A 749 10.25 -28.00 -26.70
C TYR A 749 9.63 -29.22 -27.37
N SER A 750 9.66 -29.24 -28.71
CA SER A 750 9.25 -30.38 -29.53
C SER A 750 9.83 -31.69 -28.98
N THR A 751 8.97 -32.52 -28.39
CA THR A 751 9.26 -33.89 -27.95
C THR A 751 9.07 -34.82 -29.15
N LYS A 752 9.89 -34.63 -30.18
CA LYS A 752 10.04 -35.57 -31.30
C LYS A 752 11.53 -35.74 -31.62
N GLY A 753 12.19 -36.48 -30.74
CA GLY A 753 13.53 -37.02 -30.93
C GLY A 753 13.73 -38.07 -29.86
N SER A 754 13.99 -39.31 -30.27
CA SER A 754 14.25 -40.45 -29.38
C SER A 754 15.27 -40.11 -28.31
N ALA A 755 15.12 -40.78 -27.17
CA ALA A 755 15.93 -40.68 -25.96
C ALA A 755 17.39 -40.23 -26.20
N GLY A 756 17.74 -39.09 -25.60
CA GLY A 756 19.13 -38.68 -25.42
C GLY A 756 19.68 -37.73 -26.48
N GLU A 757 19.19 -36.49 -26.55
CA GLU A 757 20.01 -35.29 -26.82
C GLU A 757 19.15 -34.02 -26.76
N TYR A 758 19.35 -33.19 -25.74
CA TYR A 758 18.75 -31.86 -25.61
C TYR A 758 19.36 -30.89 -26.64
N ARG A 759 18.95 -30.98 -27.90
CA ARG A 759 19.28 -30.01 -28.95
C ARG A 759 18.30 -28.82 -28.84
N HIS A 760 18.70 -27.79 -28.09
CA HIS A 760 18.36 -26.35 -28.28
C HIS A 760 18.62 -25.57 -26.98
N ALA A 761 19.90 -25.36 -26.67
CA ALA A 761 20.37 -24.37 -25.68
C ALA A 761 21.87 -24.04 -25.80
N LYS A 762 22.66 -24.85 -26.53
CA LYS A 762 24.13 -24.77 -26.45
C LYS A 762 24.80 -23.79 -27.41
N GLU A 763 24.27 -23.53 -28.60
CA GLU A 763 25.13 -22.92 -29.64
C GLU A 763 25.24 -21.39 -29.66
N ASN A 764 24.34 -20.62 -29.03
CA ASN A 764 24.39 -19.14 -29.13
C ASN A 764 23.90 -18.34 -27.90
N TRP A 765 23.78 -18.96 -26.71
CA TRP A 765 23.30 -18.26 -25.51
C TRP A 765 24.21 -17.08 -25.09
N ILE A 766 25.51 -17.16 -25.40
CA ILE A 766 26.49 -16.08 -25.20
C ILE A 766 26.16 -14.89 -26.09
N LYS A 767 25.85 -15.14 -27.38
CA LYS A 767 25.41 -14.12 -28.34
C LYS A 767 24.12 -13.44 -27.87
N GLY A 768 23.16 -14.21 -27.38
CA GLY A 768 21.91 -13.67 -26.80
C GLY A 768 22.15 -12.79 -25.59
N SER A 769 23.02 -13.23 -24.68
CA SER A 769 23.37 -12.48 -23.46
C SER A 769 24.15 -11.20 -23.77
N ALA A 770 25.07 -11.23 -24.74
CA ALA A 770 25.82 -10.08 -25.21
C ALA A 770 24.90 -9.01 -25.84
N LEU A 771 23.97 -9.42 -26.72
CA LEU A 771 22.97 -8.52 -27.30
C LEU A 771 22.12 -7.85 -26.21
N ILE A 772 21.67 -8.61 -25.22
CA ILE A 772 20.87 -8.06 -24.12
C ILE A 772 21.68 -7.07 -23.29
N LEU A 773 22.95 -7.34 -22.99
CA LEU A 773 23.81 -6.37 -22.30
C LEU A 773 23.98 -5.07 -23.10
N THR A 774 24.21 -5.16 -24.41
CA THR A 774 24.27 -3.99 -25.30
C THR A 774 22.96 -3.20 -25.26
N SER A 775 21.81 -3.89 -25.26
CA SER A 775 20.51 -3.23 -25.18
C SER A 775 20.33 -2.49 -23.84
N HIS A 776 20.84 -3.02 -22.73
CA HIS A 776 20.71 -2.40 -21.42
C HIS A 776 21.56 -1.13 -21.28
N VAL A 777 22.70 -1.04 -21.99
CA VAL A 777 23.46 0.22 -22.10
C VAL A 777 22.61 1.31 -22.75
N ALA A 778 21.92 0.98 -23.86
CA ALA A 778 21.02 1.92 -24.52
C ALA A 778 19.82 2.31 -23.64
N TRP A 779 19.26 1.38 -22.87
CA TRP A 779 18.20 1.67 -21.89
C TRP A 779 18.66 2.60 -20.77
N SER A 780 19.85 2.37 -20.21
CA SER A 780 20.41 3.23 -19.18
C SER A 780 20.68 4.65 -19.69
N ALA A 781 21.19 4.78 -20.93
CA ALA A 781 21.33 6.08 -21.59
C ALA A 781 19.96 6.75 -21.84
N TRP A 782 18.94 5.97 -22.22
CA TRP A 782 17.58 6.46 -22.38
C TRP A 782 17.04 7.06 -21.08
N LEU A 783 17.12 6.36 -19.95
CA LEU A 783 16.61 6.86 -18.65
C LEU A 783 17.22 8.23 -18.29
N ILE A 784 18.51 8.41 -18.53
CA ILE A 784 19.19 9.68 -18.26
C ILE A 784 18.73 10.78 -19.22
N LEU A 785 18.76 10.50 -20.53
CA LEU A 785 18.37 11.48 -21.55
C LEU A 785 16.89 11.87 -21.40
N GLN A 786 16.03 10.95 -20.94
CA GLN A 786 14.62 11.21 -20.68
C GLN A 786 14.44 12.26 -19.59
N ALA A 787 15.25 12.21 -18.53
CA ALA A 787 15.23 13.24 -17.48
C ALA A 787 15.69 14.62 -18.02
N VAL A 788 16.66 14.64 -18.92
CA VAL A 788 17.17 15.88 -19.55
C VAL A 788 16.14 16.48 -20.51
N VAL A 789 15.56 15.66 -21.39
CA VAL A 789 14.55 16.10 -22.37
C VAL A 789 13.27 16.57 -21.68
N TYR A 790 12.87 15.91 -20.59
CA TYR A 790 11.70 16.33 -19.81
C TYR A 790 11.83 17.76 -19.24
N LYS A 791 13.05 18.19 -18.86
CA LYS A 791 13.27 19.58 -18.41
C LYS A 791 13.00 20.60 -19.51
N VAL A 792 13.20 20.23 -20.78
CA VAL A 792 13.01 21.10 -21.94
C VAL A 792 11.58 20.99 -22.50
N TYR A 793 10.95 19.82 -22.39
CA TYR A 793 9.59 19.56 -22.85
C TYR A 793 8.75 18.92 -21.73
N PRO A 794 8.16 19.71 -20.81
CA PRO A 794 7.51 19.22 -19.60
C PRO A 794 6.09 18.67 -19.79
N ALA A 795 5.59 18.55 -21.03
CA ALA A 795 4.29 17.94 -21.35
C ALA A 795 4.43 16.41 -21.49
N ARG A 796 4.02 15.66 -20.45
CA ARG A 796 4.34 14.23 -20.26
C ARG A 796 3.69 13.32 -21.29
N LEU A 797 2.39 13.51 -21.51
CA LEU A 797 1.60 12.67 -22.42
C LEU A 797 2.02 12.92 -23.88
N SER A 798 2.28 14.19 -24.19
CA SER A 798 2.75 14.66 -25.49
C SER A 798 4.19 14.21 -25.77
N LEU A 799 5.10 14.29 -24.79
CA LEU A 799 6.45 13.75 -24.88
C LEU A 799 6.44 12.24 -25.16
N ASN A 800 5.63 11.47 -24.42
CA ASN A 800 5.54 10.03 -24.63
C ASN A 800 4.97 9.67 -26.02
N THR A 801 3.98 10.44 -26.48
CA THR A 801 3.42 10.29 -27.83
C THR A 801 4.49 10.58 -28.90
N LEU A 802 5.28 11.65 -28.74
CA LEU A 802 6.35 11.99 -29.68
C LEU A 802 7.48 10.96 -29.69
N ILE A 803 7.86 10.42 -28.52
CA ILE A 803 8.81 9.31 -28.43
C ILE A 803 8.29 8.12 -29.23
N CYS A 804 7.04 7.69 -29.00
CA CYS A 804 6.44 6.57 -29.73
C CYS A 804 6.32 6.86 -31.24
N PHE A 805 6.02 8.09 -31.63
CA PHE A 805 5.94 8.52 -33.03
C PHE A 805 7.29 8.38 -33.73
N PHE A 806 8.35 9.00 -33.21
CA PHE A 806 9.69 8.86 -33.79
C PHE A 806 10.20 7.41 -33.76
N ALA A 807 9.83 6.64 -32.73
CA ALA A 807 10.20 5.23 -32.62
C ALA A 807 9.57 4.39 -33.74
N SER A 808 8.31 4.67 -34.05
CA SER A 808 7.60 4.01 -35.15
C SER A 808 8.24 4.32 -36.50
N ILE A 809 8.65 5.57 -36.75
CA ILE A 809 9.33 5.97 -37.99
C ILE A 809 10.70 5.28 -38.10
N GLN A 810 11.52 5.39 -37.06
CA GLN A 810 12.86 4.81 -37.03
C GLN A 810 12.83 3.28 -37.17
N SER A 811 11.88 2.62 -36.50
CA SER A 811 11.73 1.16 -36.59
C SER A 811 11.13 0.72 -37.93
N SER A 812 10.26 1.53 -38.54
CA SER A 812 9.74 1.26 -39.89
C SER A 812 10.86 1.36 -40.93
N PHE A 813 11.73 2.36 -40.79
CA PHE A 813 12.91 2.49 -41.63
C PHE A 813 13.81 1.25 -41.49
N LEU A 814 14.07 0.77 -40.28
CA LEU A 814 14.82 -0.46 -40.05
C LEU A 814 14.14 -1.69 -40.70
N ALA A 815 12.81 -1.77 -40.60
CA ALA A 815 12.03 -2.85 -41.16
C ALA A 815 12.10 -2.90 -42.70
N LEU A 816 12.27 -1.76 -43.39
CA LEU A 816 12.49 -1.74 -44.84
C LEU A 816 13.77 -2.50 -45.26
N PHE A 817 14.80 -2.53 -44.41
CA PHE A 817 16.04 -3.25 -44.73
C PHE A 817 15.98 -4.72 -44.33
N PHE A 818 15.41 -5.03 -43.17
CA PHE A 818 15.50 -6.36 -42.54
C PHE A 818 14.21 -7.20 -42.58
N ALA A 819 13.06 -6.60 -42.92
CA ALA A 819 11.75 -7.26 -42.99
C ALA A 819 11.01 -6.92 -44.29
N ARG A 820 11.69 -7.16 -45.43
CA ARG A 820 11.22 -6.80 -46.78
C ARG A 820 10.00 -7.60 -47.25
N THR A 821 9.77 -8.79 -46.71
CA THR A 821 8.73 -9.69 -47.22
C THR A 821 7.34 -9.28 -46.70
N PRO A 822 6.34 -9.05 -47.57
CA PRO A 822 5.00 -8.62 -47.17
C PRO A 822 4.30 -9.60 -46.21
N ALA A 823 4.61 -10.90 -46.31
CA ALA A 823 4.05 -11.93 -45.45
C ALA A 823 4.39 -11.74 -43.95
N ILE A 824 5.54 -11.12 -43.63
CA ILE A 824 6.00 -10.89 -42.26
C ILE A 824 5.16 -9.80 -41.57
N TRP A 825 4.52 -8.93 -42.36
CA TRP A 825 3.64 -7.85 -41.87
C TRP A 825 2.18 -8.30 -41.74
N LYS A 826 1.86 -9.52 -42.16
CA LYS A 826 0.50 -10.05 -42.04
C LYS A 826 0.20 -10.34 -40.56
N LEU A 827 -0.87 -9.74 -40.06
CA LEU A 827 -1.36 -9.96 -38.70
C LEU A 827 -2.49 -10.98 -38.72
N ASP A 828 -2.32 -12.07 -37.99
CA ASP A 828 -3.37 -13.06 -37.75
C ASP A 828 -3.97 -12.91 -36.35
N TRP A 829 -5.20 -13.39 -36.15
CA TRP A 829 -5.90 -13.39 -34.84
C TRP A 829 -5.33 -14.45 -33.90
N ASN A 830 -4.08 -14.26 -33.47
CA ASN A 830 -3.32 -15.24 -32.69
C ASN A 830 -2.61 -14.56 -31.48
N VAL A 831 -1.81 -15.35 -30.76
CA VAL A 831 -1.06 -14.86 -29.58
C VAL A 831 -0.09 -13.73 -29.94
N GLN A 832 0.39 -13.66 -31.18
CA GLN A 832 1.32 -12.60 -31.63
C GLN A 832 0.60 -11.24 -31.65
N LEU A 833 -0.63 -11.19 -32.19
CA LEU A 833 -1.45 -9.98 -32.16
C LEU A 833 -1.80 -9.57 -30.72
N LEU A 834 -2.13 -10.52 -29.84
CA LEU A 834 -2.35 -10.27 -28.41
C LEU A 834 -1.11 -9.63 -27.77
N THR A 835 0.08 -10.19 -28.03
CA THR A 835 1.35 -9.66 -27.52
C THR A 835 1.64 -8.26 -28.05
N ILE A 836 1.35 -7.98 -29.32
CA ILE A 836 1.48 -6.65 -29.94
C ILE A 836 0.57 -5.64 -29.23
N ILE A 837 -0.71 -5.97 -29.04
CA ILE A 837 -1.68 -5.07 -28.39
C ILE A 837 -1.31 -4.84 -26.92
N TYR A 838 -1.02 -5.91 -26.17
CA TYR A 838 -0.61 -5.80 -24.77
C TYR A 838 0.62 -4.90 -24.61
N CYS A 839 1.66 -5.15 -25.40
CA CYS A 839 2.88 -4.36 -25.33
C CYS A 839 2.67 -2.90 -25.80
N GLY A 840 1.78 -2.66 -26.78
CA GLY A 840 1.48 -1.31 -27.27
C GLY A 840 0.72 -0.49 -26.23
N VAL A 841 -0.33 -1.05 -25.65
CA VAL A 841 -1.22 -0.38 -24.69
C VAL A 841 -0.59 -0.32 -23.29
N VAL A 842 -0.21 -1.46 -22.74
CA VAL A 842 0.20 -1.54 -21.33
C VAL A 842 1.62 -1.03 -21.15
N ILE A 843 2.51 -1.37 -22.07
CA ILE A 843 3.94 -1.09 -21.89
C ILE A 843 4.31 0.26 -22.52
N SER A 844 4.08 0.45 -23.83
CA SER A 844 4.48 1.68 -24.52
C SER A 844 3.61 2.88 -24.15
N ALA A 845 2.28 2.73 -24.06
CA ALA A 845 1.42 3.86 -23.72
C ALA A 845 1.41 4.15 -22.20
N LEU A 846 1.03 3.17 -21.37
CA LEU A 846 0.89 3.37 -19.92
C LEU A 846 2.23 3.26 -19.17
N GLY A 847 3.04 2.25 -19.47
CA GLY A 847 4.31 2.00 -18.80
C GLY A 847 5.30 3.14 -18.97
N TYR A 848 5.55 3.60 -20.20
CA TYR A 848 6.46 4.73 -20.45
C TYR A 848 5.94 6.05 -19.86
N TYR A 849 4.62 6.27 -19.84
CA TYR A 849 4.03 7.42 -19.19
C TYR A 849 4.30 7.41 -17.67
N LEU A 850 3.99 6.29 -17.00
CA LEU A 850 4.23 6.13 -15.56
C LEU A 850 5.71 6.22 -15.22
N GLN A 851 6.58 5.66 -16.07
CA GLN A 851 8.02 5.77 -15.94
C GLN A 851 8.48 7.23 -16.04
N THR A 852 8.05 7.96 -17.06
CA THR A 852 8.35 9.39 -17.23
C THR A 852 7.88 10.20 -16.01
N TRP A 853 6.69 9.89 -15.50
CA TRP A 853 6.13 10.50 -14.31
C TRP A 853 6.97 10.21 -13.06
N CYS A 854 7.46 8.98 -12.87
CA CYS A 854 8.37 8.66 -11.76
C CYS A 854 9.72 9.38 -11.89
N ILE A 855 10.29 9.44 -13.10
CA ILE A 855 11.54 10.17 -13.38
C ILE A 855 11.39 11.65 -13.03
N SER A 856 10.26 12.28 -13.36
CA SER A 856 10.06 13.69 -13.07
C SER A 856 10.00 14.01 -11.56
N HIS A 857 9.61 13.04 -10.71
CA HIS A 857 9.46 13.27 -9.27
C HIS A 857 10.66 12.81 -8.44
N LYS A 858 11.32 11.71 -8.83
CA LYS A 858 12.37 11.06 -8.03
C LYS A 858 13.70 10.91 -8.78
N GLY A 859 13.74 11.28 -10.05
CA GLY A 859 14.92 11.19 -10.91
C GLY A 859 15.09 9.84 -11.61
N PRO A 860 16.01 9.75 -12.59
CA PRO A 860 16.19 8.56 -13.43
C PRO A 860 16.81 7.38 -12.68
N VAL A 861 17.73 7.64 -11.74
CA VAL A 861 18.34 6.59 -10.89
C VAL A 861 17.28 5.90 -10.02
N PHE A 862 16.26 6.64 -9.57
CA PHE A 862 15.16 6.04 -8.80
C PHE A 862 14.42 4.96 -9.55
N VAL A 863 14.07 5.22 -10.81
CA VAL A 863 13.37 4.27 -11.67
C VAL A 863 14.24 3.04 -11.95
N ALA A 864 15.53 3.27 -12.24
CA ALA A 864 16.48 2.20 -12.54
C ALA A 864 16.64 1.18 -11.39
N MET A 865 16.53 1.63 -10.13
CA MET A 865 16.63 0.76 -8.95
C MET A 865 15.52 -0.31 -8.83
N PHE A 866 14.43 -0.20 -9.59
CA PHE A 866 13.36 -1.20 -9.59
C PHE A 866 13.55 -2.35 -10.59
N SER A 867 14.50 -2.23 -11.52
CA SER A 867 14.80 -3.28 -12.52
C SER A 867 15.03 -4.68 -11.90
N PRO A 868 15.66 -4.81 -10.72
CA PRO A 868 15.85 -6.10 -10.05
C PRO A 868 14.60 -6.82 -9.60
N LEU A 869 13.50 -6.09 -9.42
CA LEU A 869 12.20 -6.71 -9.17
C LEU A 869 11.70 -7.49 -10.38
N LEU A 870 12.07 -7.08 -11.60
CA LEU A 870 11.68 -7.75 -12.84
C LEU A 870 12.12 -9.21 -12.85
N VAL A 871 13.31 -9.52 -12.32
CA VAL A 871 13.87 -10.88 -12.27
C VAL A 871 13.05 -11.80 -11.39
N VAL A 872 12.59 -11.28 -10.24
CA VAL A 872 11.75 -12.04 -9.32
C VAL A 872 10.40 -12.33 -9.98
N ILE A 873 9.79 -11.32 -10.60
CA ILE A 873 8.49 -11.45 -11.27
C ILE A 873 8.59 -12.41 -12.47
N VAL A 874 9.59 -12.23 -13.34
CA VAL A 874 9.81 -13.09 -14.50
C VAL A 874 10.22 -14.49 -14.08
N GLY A 875 11.06 -14.65 -13.04
CA GLY A 875 11.41 -15.96 -12.51
C GLY A 875 10.18 -16.73 -12.01
N LEU A 876 9.26 -16.06 -11.31
CA LEU A 876 7.99 -16.65 -10.91
C LEU A 876 7.14 -17.01 -12.14
N PHE A 877 6.93 -16.08 -13.07
CA PHE A 877 6.11 -16.34 -14.26
C PHE A 877 6.71 -17.42 -15.17
N SER A 878 8.03 -17.47 -15.34
CA SER A 878 8.75 -18.50 -16.11
C SER A 878 8.69 -19.86 -15.43
N ALA A 879 8.75 -19.92 -14.10
CA ALA A 879 8.60 -21.17 -13.37
C ALA A 879 7.21 -21.79 -13.60
N PHE A 880 6.16 -20.97 -13.65
CA PHE A 880 4.81 -21.44 -13.98
C PHE A 880 4.61 -21.71 -15.48
N ALA A 881 5.04 -20.80 -16.36
CA ALA A 881 4.77 -20.89 -17.80
C ALA A 881 5.64 -21.93 -18.53
N PHE A 882 6.91 -22.05 -18.15
CA PHE A 882 7.91 -22.85 -18.87
C PHE A 882 8.52 -23.99 -18.04
N ALA A 883 8.14 -24.14 -16.76
CA ALA A 883 8.74 -25.10 -15.82
C ALA A 883 10.28 -25.03 -15.75
N GLU A 884 10.83 -23.82 -15.89
CA GLU A 884 12.27 -23.59 -15.84
C GLU A 884 12.84 -23.95 -14.46
N ARG A 885 13.92 -24.75 -14.44
CA ARG A 885 14.61 -25.14 -13.21
C ARG A 885 15.57 -24.03 -12.78
N LEU A 886 15.44 -23.53 -11.56
CA LEU A 886 16.34 -22.54 -10.99
C LEU A 886 17.69 -23.18 -10.61
N HIS A 887 18.78 -22.63 -11.14
CA HIS A 887 20.15 -23.07 -10.86
C HIS A 887 20.71 -22.43 -9.59
N LEU A 888 21.62 -23.12 -8.89
CA LEU A 888 22.29 -22.59 -7.68
C LEU A 888 23.02 -21.25 -7.93
N GLY A 889 23.69 -21.08 -9.07
CA GLY A 889 24.33 -19.81 -9.41
C GLY A 889 23.35 -18.67 -9.70
N SER A 890 22.10 -18.97 -10.08
CA SER A 890 21.01 -17.97 -10.20
C SER A 890 20.57 -17.46 -8.82
N LEU A 891 20.52 -18.32 -7.81
CA LEU A 891 20.20 -17.92 -6.43
C LEU A 891 21.32 -17.04 -5.83
N ILE A 892 22.58 -17.46 -5.99
CA ILE A 892 23.75 -16.71 -5.50
C ILE A 892 23.87 -15.36 -6.22
N GLY A 893 23.70 -15.36 -7.55
CA GLY A 893 23.69 -14.13 -8.34
C GLY A 893 22.58 -13.16 -7.91
N THR A 894 21.36 -13.68 -7.66
CA THR A 894 20.25 -12.86 -7.13
C THR A 894 20.56 -12.29 -5.75
N GLY A 895 21.17 -13.08 -4.86
CA GLY A 895 21.62 -12.62 -3.54
C GLY A 895 22.64 -11.49 -3.63
N LEU A 896 23.66 -11.64 -4.50
CA LEU A 896 24.68 -10.60 -4.74
C LEU A 896 24.06 -9.31 -5.28
N ILE A 897 23.10 -9.40 -6.19
CA ILE A 897 22.38 -8.24 -6.73
C ILE A 897 21.60 -7.49 -5.65
N VAL A 898 20.90 -8.22 -4.77
CA VAL A 898 20.17 -7.61 -3.64
C VAL A 898 21.12 -6.90 -2.67
N VAL A 899 22.26 -7.53 -2.36
CA VAL A 899 23.30 -6.94 -1.50
C VAL A 899 23.89 -5.68 -2.14
N GLY A 900 24.21 -5.71 -3.43
CA GLY A 900 24.75 -4.55 -4.14
C GLY A 900 23.79 -3.35 -4.16
N LEU A 901 22.49 -3.58 -4.41
CA LEU A 901 21.46 -2.54 -4.35
C LEU A 901 21.32 -1.94 -2.96
N TYR A 902 21.40 -2.77 -1.92
CA TYR A 902 21.35 -2.32 -0.54
C TYR A 902 22.52 -1.39 -0.21
N CYS A 903 23.74 -1.73 -0.63
CA CYS A 903 24.92 -0.87 -0.48
C CYS A 903 24.74 0.49 -1.16
N VAL A 904 24.18 0.53 -2.37
CA VAL A 904 23.89 1.78 -3.10
C VAL A 904 22.84 2.63 -2.38
N LEU A 905 21.73 2.01 -1.94
CA LEU A 905 20.65 2.68 -1.21
C LEU A 905 21.11 3.21 0.15
N TRP A 906 21.95 2.44 0.86
CA TRP A 906 22.57 2.87 2.10
C TRP A 906 23.43 4.12 1.87
N GLY A 907 24.32 4.08 0.86
CA GLY A 907 25.18 5.23 0.54
C GLY A 907 24.36 6.49 0.25
N LYS A 908 23.24 6.37 -0.46
CA LYS A 908 22.32 7.48 -0.73
C LYS A 908 21.61 8.02 0.52
N ARG A 909 21.24 7.14 1.46
CA ARG A 909 20.69 7.56 2.76
C ARG A 909 21.71 8.36 3.56
N GLN A 910 22.98 7.97 3.49
CA GLN A 910 24.06 8.65 4.21
C GLN A 910 24.34 10.03 3.63
N ASP A 911 24.25 10.20 2.31
CA ASP A 911 24.35 11.52 1.65
C ASP A 911 23.19 12.44 2.05
N ASN A 912 21.96 11.93 2.12
CA ASN A 912 20.79 12.71 2.56
C ASN A 912 20.90 13.13 4.03
N SER A 913 21.45 12.27 4.89
CA SER A 913 21.73 12.59 6.30
C SER A 913 22.91 13.57 6.45
N ALA A 914 23.90 13.52 5.54
CA ALA A 914 25.05 14.42 5.54
C ALA A 914 24.69 15.82 5.01
N ALA A 915 23.78 15.92 4.04
CA ALA A 915 23.25 17.19 3.54
C ALA A 915 22.41 17.96 4.59
N GLN A 916 22.01 17.30 5.68
CA GLN A 916 21.26 17.89 6.79
C GLN A 916 22.13 18.35 7.97
N LYS A 917 23.44 18.15 7.93
CA LYS A 917 24.37 18.69 8.94
C LYS A 917 24.91 20.06 8.50
N PRO A 918 24.75 21.14 9.28
CA PRO A 918 25.49 22.38 9.04
C PRO A 918 26.99 22.09 9.24
N ASN A 919 27.84 22.55 8.32
CA ASN A 919 29.29 22.51 8.50
C ASN A 919 29.69 23.51 9.59
N GLU A 920 29.94 23.04 10.81
CA GLU A 920 30.81 23.72 11.77
C GLU A 920 32.26 23.31 11.49
N GLY A 921 33.15 24.29 11.36
CA GLY A 921 34.60 24.09 11.38
C GLY A 921 35.33 24.35 10.05
N ARG A 922 35.54 25.63 9.72
CA ARG A 922 36.80 26.16 9.14
C ARG A 922 36.84 27.66 9.44
N GLY A 923 37.91 28.06 10.14
CA GLY A 923 38.16 29.44 10.54
C GLY A 923 38.34 30.38 9.36
N LEU A 924 38.13 31.67 9.64
CA LEU A 924 38.24 32.80 8.71
C LEU A 924 39.55 32.80 7.92
N ALA A 925 39.44 32.92 6.60
CA ALA A 925 40.35 33.67 5.74
C ALA A 925 39.62 34.06 4.44
N ASP A 926 39.49 35.38 4.27
CA ASP A 926 39.32 36.20 3.08
C ASP A 926 38.29 35.83 1.98
N GLY A 927 37.26 36.68 1.94
CA GLY A 927 36.70 37.32 0.74
C GLY A 927 36.58 36.51 -0.54
N GLU A 928 35.48 35.78 -0.69
CA GLU A 928 34.83 35.57 -1.99
C GLU A 928 33.34 35.24 -1.79
N ALA A 929 32.48 35.97 -2.49
CA ALA A 929 31.04 35.82 -2.45
C ALA A 929 30.63 34.47 -3.05
N LEU A 930 29.90 33.65 -2.29
CA LEU A 930 29.25 32.44 -2.81
C LEU A 930 27.73 32.62 -2.75
N GLU A 931 27.15 32.97 -3.90
CA GLU A 931 25.72 32.86 -4.18
C GLU A 931 25.25 31.41 -3.95
N ILE A 932 24.32 31.22 -3.02
CA ILE A 932 23.59 29.96 -2.88
C ILE A 932 22.24 30.13 -3.57
N SER A 933 22.12 29.49 -4.72
CA SER A 933 20.89 29.31 -5.50
C SER A 933 19.75 28.79 -4.63
N ILE A 934 18.77 29.65 -4.40
CA ILE A 934 17.43 29.31 -3.93
C ILE A 934 16.66 28.80 -5.16
N ASN A 935 16.38 27.50 -5.22
CA ASN A 935 15.36 27.00 -6.15
C ASN A 935 13.99 27.23 -5.51
N ASP A 936 13.40 28.38 -5.84
CA ASP A 936 11.99 28.66 -5.63
C ASP A 936 11.11 27.74 -6.49
N TYR A 937 10.05 27.20 -5.90
CA TYR A 937 8.88 26.75 -6.64
C TYR A 937 7.91 27.94 -6.73
N PRO A 938 7.59 28.47 -7.92
CA PRO A 938 6.46 29.37 -8.04
C PRO A 938 5.16 28.55 -8.07
N LEU A 939 4.32 28.74 -7.05
CA LEU A 939 2.88 28.50 -7.15
C LEU A 939 2.31 29.60 -8.05
N THR A 940 1.97 29.27 -9.29
CA THR A 940 1.20 30.16 -10.17
C THR A 940 -0.30 29.92 -9.96
N ASP A 941 -0.96 30.86 -9.30
CA ASP A 941 -2.40 31.08 -9.41
C ASP A 941 -2.72 31.66 -10.81
N PRO A 942 -3.67 31.11 -11.57
CA PRO A 942 -4.16 31.73 -12.79
C PRO A 942 -5.50 32.41 -12.51
N ASP A 943 -5.48 33.65 -12.04
CA ASP A 943 -6.60 34.59 -12.22
C ASP A 943 -6.19 36.01 -11.82
N THR A 944 -5.59 36.75 -12.75
CA THR A 944 -5.76 38.21 -12.90
C THR A 944 -5.03 38.66 -14.16
N SER A 945 -5.71 38.71 -15.31
CA SER A 945 -5.33 39.63 -16.39
C SER A 945 -6.54 39.99 -17.25
N GLY A 946 -7.34 40.93 -16.74
CA GLY A 946 -8.20 41.79 -17.53
C GLY A 946 -7.86 43.24 -17.20
N ARG A 947 -7.66 44.06 -18.24
CA ARG A 947 -7.28 45.50 -18.30
C ARG A 947 -5.78 45.78 -18.48
N LYS A 948 -5.33 45.83 -19.72
CA LYS A 948 -5.41 46.98 -20.64
C LYS A 948 -5.14 46.52 -22.06
#